data_AF-A0AAJ3HPR3-F1
#
_entry.id   AF-A0AAJ3HPR3-F1
#
_cell.length_a   1.000
_cell.length_b   1.000
_cell.length_c   1.000
_cell.angle_alpha   90.00
_cell.angle_beta   90.00
_cell.angle_gamma   90.00
#
_symmetry.space_group_name_H-M   'P 1'
#
loop_
_entity.id
_entity.type
_entity.pdbx_description
1 polymer ?
#
loop_
_entity_poly.entity_id
_entity_poly.type
_entity_poly.pdbx_seq_one_letter_code
_entity_poly.pdbx_strand_id
1 'polypeptide(L)'
;MICCSLLRLENTYLSADLGLKDKKLGESMKIDIEQLYINYLNEIDDILITLNSRTESGKREFALSAWSSSSSTINVGDNSYNSKDNILSLNIPTSEFLTDNTSFLDAKIAITGKKVSILFEKEFSFDIKKILIVDHGDVIYIKTNTKGAQYLSMKFKNTSTLIRLNTLFARQLVKRANVGIDDILTLSSQRLPEPALEGEGDSTMDFNGANALYFWELFYYTPMMVANVMLQGHNYDEASRWLRYVFSPNGYITGGQNTDIVWNSQPLLIDTAWDKEQLDSTDPDAVAQTDPMHYKLATFMKCLDILMERGDSAYRVLERDTLNEAKMWYMQALKLLGDETELRGDNVWSAPKLMEAASKTKQPTRVINEETASPRTANSLTSLFLPQINEKLAQYHDTLKVRLFNLRHNLSIDGQPLSLPIYATPADPKALQNAAINQSQGGSALPNAVMPTQRFPVILNSAKSVVNQLMQFGSSLSSITERQDAQALSELLTTQGSEIILQNMKYQVKSIEEFTYNEQALKALRAGAKLRVDHYSKLYDENISTPEQQAMDLYLASSVLNTASQGLNIAGAAADLVPNIYGFAVGSSRLGALFNATSIGLQLSGSATRIAADRLSQSECYRRRHDEWGSLRDTAKSELEQFNAQLAALKVRKEAANLQLDSMKLQQQQAQEHLTFLQNKFTNTALYNWLRGKLMAIYKPFYDLTISRCRMAELAYQYDLGETQTFIRPGAWQGNYSGLMAGEGLMHNLTQMENSYLEKDKRALEITKIVSLDDVYQGLSSDKFGFEQVADVINQSKTQLGTAENGIRLKEGQLQASIKLSDLAIEKDYPAGLGKLRRVKQISVTLPALTGAYQNIRAVLSYGGSAVKPRGCNAIAISHGMNDSGQFQLNFNDASYLPFEGLPVNDTSTLTLSFPDATDKQKEMLLTLSDIILHINYTIR
;
A
#
# COMPACT_ATOMS: atom_id res chain seq x y z
N MET A 1 79.67 -45.92 53.42
CA MET A 1 80.80 -45.04 53.83
C MET A 1 80.29 -44.10 54.93
N ILE A 2 81.19 -43.63 55.83
CA ILE A 2 81.00 -43.00 57.17
C ILE A 2 81.06 -44.07 58.29
N CYS A 3 82.00 -44.21 59.25
CA CYS A 3 83.25 -43.58 59.77
C CYS A 3 83.13 -43.23 61.29
N CYS A 4 84.24 -43.40 62.02
CA CYS A 4 84.54 -43.27 63.48
C CYS A 4 84.28 -44.52 64.35
N SER A 5 85.18 -45.16 65.12
CA SER A 5 86.53 -44.97 65.72
C SER A 5 86.48 -44.89 67.27
N LEU A 6 87.08 -45.87 67.98
CA LEU A 6 88.03 -45.68 69.10
C LEU A 6 88.58 -47.04 69.61
N LEU A 7 89.81 -47.00 70.12
CA LEU A 7 90.75 -48.10 70.41
C LEU A 7 91.09 -48.15 71.92
N ARG A 8 91.14 -49.38 72.51
CA ARG A 8 91.96 -49.94 73.64
C ARG A 8 92.05 -49.17 74.99
N LEU A 9 92.23 -49.76 76.18
CA LEU A 9 92.64 -51.10 76.67
C LEU A 9 92.32 -51.20 78.20
N GLU A 10 92.27 -52.44 78.70
CA GLU A 10 92.28 -52.91 80.11
C GLU A 10 90.94 -53.20 80.81
N ASN A 11 90.85 -54.48 81.22
CA ASN A 11 89.78 -55.21 81.93
C ASN A 11 88.54 -55.64 81.10
N THR A 12 88.47 -56.96 80.94
CA THR A 12 87.54 -57.78 80.16
C THR A 12 86.07 -57.45 80.41
N TYR A 13 85.38 -57.02 79.35
CA TYR A 13 83.93 -57.17 79.18
C TYR A 13 83.66 -57.60 77.73
N LEU A 14 83.10 -58.80 77.55
CA LEU A 14 82.67 -59.30 76.25
C LEU A 14 81.24 -58.82 76.04
N SER A 15 81.06 -57.61 75.49
CA SER A 15 79.76 -57.17 75.02
C SER A 15 79.49 -57.79 73.65
N ALA A 16 78.58 -58.75 73.58
CA ALA A 16 78.03 -59.21 72.30
C ALA A 16 77.02 -58.14 71.81
N ASP A 17 77.52 -57.15 71.07
CA ASP A 17 76.67 -56.18 70.36
C ASP A 17 76.19 -56.85 69.07
N LEU A 18 74.99 -57.43 69.09
CA LEU A 18 74.32 -57.97 67.90
C LEU A 18 73.85 -56.78 67.06
N GLY A 19 74.75 -56.24 66.24
CA GLY A 19 74.63 -54.96 65.52
C GLY A 19 73.41 -54.78 64.60
N LEU A 20 72.22 -54.67 65.20
CA LEU A 20 70.95 -54.33 64.56
C LEU A 20 70.49 -52.97 65.10
N LYS A 21 70.82 -51.89 64.38
CA LYS A 21 70.33 -50.53 64.68
C LYS A 21 69.21 -50.16 63.72
N ASP A 22 67.99 -49.99 64.23
CA ASP A 22 66.94 -49.25 63.52
C ASP A 22 67.22 -47.74 63.63
N LYS A 23 67.08 -47.02 62.52
CA LYS A 23 67.47 -45.61 62.37
C LYS A 23 66.46 -44.62 62.97
N LYS A 24 65.43 -45.09 63.68
CA LYS A 24 64.34 -44.25 64.21
C LYS A 24 64.16 -44.22 65.73
N LEU A 25 64.85 -45.03 66.53
CA LEU A 25 64.93 -44.87 67.99
C LEU A 25 66.32 -45.25 68.50
N GLY A 26 66.99 -44.33 69.20
CA GLY A 26 68.35 -44.52 69.72
C GLY A 26 68.40 -45.26 71.06
N GLU A 27 67.96 -46.51 71.10
CA GLU A 27 68.18 -47.42 72.25
C GLU A 27 69.03 -48.61 71.82
N SER A 28 70.23 -48.74 72.42
CA SER A 28 71.03 -49.97 72.33
C SER A 28 70.52 -50.96 73.37
N MET A 29 70.08 -52.14 72.94
CA MET A 29 69.59 -53.17 73.86
C MET A 29 70.76 -53.91 74.52
N LYS A 30 71.11 -53.54 75.75
CA LYS A 30 72.03 -54.30 76.61
C LYS A 30 71.25 -55.41 77.31
N ILE A 31 71.57 -56.67 77.03
CA ILE A 31 71.23 -57.78 77.92
C ILE A 31 72.27 -57.73 79.05
N ASP A 32 71.82 -57.55 80.29
CA ASP A 32 72.71 -57.46 81.46
C ASP A 32 73.11 -58.88 81.89
N ILE A 33 74.23 -59.37 81.35
CA ILE A 33 74.71 -60.74 81.55
C ILE A 33 75.35 -60.91 82.95
N GLU A 34 75.56 -59.82 83.71
CA GLU A 34 76.18 -59.88 85.05
C GLU A 34 75.39 -60.74 86.06
N GLN A 35 74.06 -60.81 85.96
CA GLN A 35 73.23 -61.65 86.85
C GLN A 35 73.22 -63.15 86.49
N LEU A 36 73.56 -63.52 85.25
CA LEU A 36 73.65 -64.92 84.80
C LEU A 36 75.07 -65.49 84.96
N TYR A 37 76.10 -64.64 84.89
CA TYR A 37 77.51 -65.03 84.97
C TYR A 37 77.90 -65.62 86.34
N ILE A 38 77.32 -65.13 87.45
CA ILE A 38 77.68 -65.59 88.80
C ILE A 38 77.13 -67.00 89.12
N ASN A 39 76.04 -67.44 88.48
CA ASN A 39 75.34 -68.67 88.86
C ASN A 39 75.65 -69.91 88.01
N TYR A 40 76.13 -69.78 86.76
CA TYR A 40 76.20 -70.93 85.81
C TYR A 40 77.49 -71.01 84.96
N LEU A 41 78.56 -70.29 85.31
CA LEU A 41 79.80 -70.12 84.52
C LEU A 41 80.47 -71.44 84.07
N ASN A 42 80.34 -72.51 84.86
CA ASN A 42 80.91 -73.82 84.55
C ASN A 42 79.91 -74.80 83.89
N GLU A 43 78.64 -74.42 83.76
CA GLU A 43 77.56 -75.29 83.27
C GLU A 43 77.03 -74.92 81.88
N ILE A 44 77.39 -73.76 81.33
CA ILE A 44 76.98 -73.36 79.98
C ILE A 44 77.67 -74.24 78.92
N ASP A 45 76.89 -74.72 77.96
CA ASP A 45 77.37 -75.49 76.80
C ASP A 45 77.37 -74.62 75.54
N ASP A 46 76.23 -73.99 75.21
CA ASP A 46 76.10 -73.15 74.01
C ASP A 46 75.05 -72.03 74.16
N ILE A 47 75.00 -71.12 73.18
CA ILE A 47 73.92 -70.14 73.02
C ILE A 47 73.25 -70.40 71.67
N LEU A 48 71.97 -70.74 71.70
CA LEU A 48 71.13 -70.92 70.53
C LEU A 48 70.37 -69.63 70.20
N ILE A 49 70.40 -69.21 68.93
CA ILE A 49 69.57 -68.15 68.39
C ILE A 49 68.62 -68.80 67.37
N THR A 50 67.33 -68.66 67.57
CA THR A 50 66.29 -69.14 66.67
C THR A 50 65.62 -67.94 66.02
N LEU A 51 65.66 -67.87 64.69
CA LEU A 51 64.92 -66.86 63.94
C LEU A 51 63.68 -67.50 63.34
N ASN A 52 62.54 -66.84 63.48
CA ASN A 52 61.26 -67.30 62.97
C ASN A 52 60.52 -66.15 62.26
N SER A 53 59.85 -66.47 61.17
CA SER A 53 58.96 -65.56 60.46
C SER A 53 57.54 -66.11 60.46
N ARG A 54 56.63 -65.47 59.72
CA ARG A 54 55.18 -65.72 59.76
C ARG A 54 54.74 -67.16 59.39
N THR A 55 55.61 -68.01 58.86
CA THR A 55 55.32 -69.42 58.52
C THR A 55 56.36 -70.37 59.14
N GLU A 56 55.92 -71.51 59.69
CA GLU A 56 56.79 -72.51 60.35
C GLU A 56 57.93 -73.08 59.46
N SER A 57 57.83 -72.96 58.13
CA SER A 57 58.87 -73.36 57.19
C SER A 57 60.13 -72.48 57.22
N GLY A 58 60.09 -71.33 57.91
CA GLY A 58 61.19 -70.37 58.02
C GLY A 58 62.08 -70.53 59.26
N LYS A 59 61.81 -71.50 60.14
CA LYS A 59 62.58 -71.66 61.39
C LYS A 59 64.05 -71.99 61.09
N ARG A 60 64.96 -71.15 61.58
CA ARG A 60 66.42 -71.36 61.49
C ARG A 60 67.04 -71.23 62.88
N GLU A 61 67.68 -72.30 63.34
CA GLU A 61 68.39 -72.37 64.62
C GLU A 61 69.90 -72.23 64.39
N PHE A 62 70.55 -71.38 65.18
CA PHE A 62 71.97 -71.08 65.11
C PHE A 62 72.60 -71.31 66.47
N ALA A 63 73.66 -72.13 66.54
CA ALA A 63 74.39 -72.44 67.76
C ALA A 63 75.72 -71.66 67.78
N LEU A 64 76.00 -70.91 68.86
CA LEU A 64 77.11 -69.96 68.93
C LEU A 64 78.49 -70.65 68.93
N SER A 65 78.57 -71.91 69.39
CA SER A 65 79.78 -72.74 69.29
C SER A 65 80.28 -72.88 67.84
N ALA A 66 79.39 -72.83 66.84
CA ALA A 66 79.74 -72.87 65.43
C ALA A 66 80.28 -71.53 64.88
N TRP A 67 80.15 -70.41 65.61
CA TRP A 67 80.49 -69.06 65.16
C TRP A 67 81.78 -68.49 65.77
N SER A 68 82.38 -69.21 66.74
CA SER A 68 83.54 -68.71 67.52
C SER A 68 84.92 -69.19 67.03
N SER A 69 85.01 -70.02 65.98
CA SER A 69 86.30 -70.51 65.46
C SER A 69 86.78 -69.78 64.20
N SER A 70 87.69 -68.81 64.39
CA SER A 70 88.59 -68.17 63.42
C SER A 70 87.99 -67.21 62.36
N SER A 71 88.77 -66.19 62.03
CA SER A 71 88.43 -65.00 61.24
C SER A 71 88.08 -65.27 59.77
N SER A 72 86.79 -65.33 59.45
CA SER A 72 86.24 -65.22 58.08
C SER A 72 84.71 -65.21 58.09
N THR A 73 84.09 -64.71 57.01
CA THR A 73 82.63 -64.77 56.77
C THR A 73 82.14 -66.22 56.73
N ILE A 74 81.16 -66.56 57.55
CA ILE A 74 80.51 -67.87 57.61
C ILE A 74 79.18 -67.79 56.86
N ASN A 75 78.96 -68.66 55.88
CA ASN A 75 77.71 -68.74 55.12
C ASN A 75 76.90 -69.97 55.57
N VAL A 76 75.61 -69.78 55.83
CA VAL A 76 74.65 -70.84 56.18
C VAL A 76 73.43 -70.69 55.27
N GLY A 77 73.40 -71.45 54.17
CA GLY A 77 72.45 -71.23 53.08
C GLY A 77 72.70 -69.88 52.39
N ASP A 78 71.64 -69.12 52.13
CA ASP A 78 71.73 -67.76 51.55
C ASP A 78 71.99 -66.66 52.58
N ASN A 79 72.19 -67.03 53.85
CA ASN A 79 72.48 -66.12 54.95
C ASN A 79 73.98 -66.14 55.27
N SER A 80 74.53 -65.04 55.75
CA SER A 80 75.95 -64.95 56.11
C SER A 80 76.19 -64.14 57.38
N TYR A 81 77.22 -64.52 58.12
CA TYR A 81 77.71 -63.78 59.28
C TYR A 81 79.20 -63.46 59.09
N ASN A 82 79.57 -62.18 59.18
CA ASN A 82 80.96 -61.75 59.12
C ASN A 82 81.46 -61.36 60.53
N SER A 83 82.35 -62.19 61.08
CA SER A 83 82.92 -62.03 62.42
C SER A 83 83.94 -60.89 62.56
N LYS A 84 84.40 -60.28 61.45
CA LYS A 84 85.34 -59.15 61.47
C LYS A 84 84.63 -57.80 61.60
N ASP A 85 83.41 -57.71 61.05
CA ASP A 85 82.61 -56.47 61.01
C ASP A 85 81.34 -56.55 61.89
N ASN A 86 81.10 -57.67 62.57
CA ASN A 86 79.90 -57.96 63.38
C ASN A 86 78.57 -57.78 62.62
N ILE A 87 78.52 -58.17 61.34
CA ILE A 87 77.32 -58.03 60.49
C ILE A 87 76.70 -59.40 60.24
N LEU A 88 75.42 -59.54 60.61
CA LEU A 88 74.55 -60.67 60.23
C LEU A 88 73.66 -60.26 59.06
N SER A 89 73.77 -60.98 57.94
CA SER A 89 72.96 -60.79 56.72
C SER A 89 71.98 -61.93 56.55
N LEU A 90 70.69 -61.60 56.48
CA LEU A 90 69.58 -62.55 56.33
C LEU A 90 68.86 -62.31 55.00
N ASN A 91 68.74 -63.36 54.19
CA ASN A 91 67.91 -63.42 53.00
C ASN A 91 66.49 -63.85 53.39
N ILE A 92 65.53 -62.96 53.18
CA ILE A 92 64.12 -63.18 53.49
C ILE A 92 63.35 -63.26 52.15
N PRO A 93 62.67 -64.39 51.85
CA PRO A 93 61.93 -64.55 50.60
C PRO A 93 60.87 -63.47 50.39
N THR A 94 60.70 -62.99 49.16
CA THR A 94 59.72 -61.94 48.85
C THR A 94 58.26 -62.34 49.11
N SER A 95 57.97 -63.65 49.22
CA SER A 95 56.65 -64.19 49.59
C SER A 95 56.27 -63.93 51.05
N GLU A 96 57.21 -63.49 51.90
CA GLU A 96 56.97 -63.23 53.32
C GLU A 96 56.51 -61.79 53.61
N PHE A 97 56.47 -60.92 52.61
CA PHE A 97 56.00 -59.54 52.73
C PHE A 97 54.54 -59.40 52.29
N LEU A 98 53.76 -58.63 53.05
CA LEU A 98 52.38 -58.27 52.70
C LEU A 98 52.37 -57.35 51.45
N THR A 99 51.18 -57.15 50.87
CA THR A 99 50.98 -56.27 49.69
C THR A 99 51.41 -54.82 49.91
N ASP A 100 51.55 -54.39 51.17
CA ASP A 100 52.05 -53.08 51.57
C ASP A 100 53.58 -53.04 51.80
N ASN A 101 54.29 -54.10 51.41
CA ASN A 101 55.73 -54.29 51.54
C ASN A 101 56.25 -54.39 53.00
N THR A 102 55.39 -54.73 53.96
CA THR A 102 55.76 -54.93 55.38
C THR A 102 55.77 -56.41 55.80
N SER A 103 56.60 -56.77 56.78
CA SER A 103 56.62 -58.08 57.45
C SER A 103 57.20 -57.97 58.86
N PHE A 104 57.23 -59.06 59.64
CA PHE A 104 57.86 -59.12 60.97
C PHE A 104 58.80 -60.33 61.10
N LEU A 105 59.83 -60.19 61.95
CA LEU A 105 60.83 -61.20 62.25
C LEU A 105 60.97 -61.37 63.76
N ASP A 106 60.80 -62.60 64.24
CA ASP A 106 60.99 -62.97 65.64
C ASP A 106 62.36 -63.63 65.84
N ALA A 107 63.09 -63.20 66.87
CA ALA A 107 64.39 -63.73 67.26
C ALA A 107 64.35 -64.20 68.72
N LYS A 108 64.57 -65.49 68.93
CA LYS A 108 64.61 -66.14 70.24
C LYS A 108 66.04 -66.52 70.58
N ILE A 109 66.52 -66.18 71.77
CA ILE A 109 67.87 -66.48 72.24
C ILE A 109 67.74 -67.38 73.47
N ALA A 110 68.29 -68.59 73.40
CA ALA A 110 68.31 -69.58 74.47
C ALA A 110 69.76 -69.95 74.83
N ILE A 111 70.11 -69.94 76.12
CA ILE A 111 71.40 -70.41 76.63
C ILE A 111 71.21 -71.86 77.10
N THR A 112 72.04 -72.79 76.64
CA THR A 112 71.92 -74.23 76.96
C THR A 112 73.03 -74.67 77.92
N GLY A 113 72.75 -75.68 78.76
CA GLY A 113 73.69 -76.18 79.77
C GLY A 113 74.13 -77.64 79.55
N LYS A 114 75.30 -78.01 80.07
CA LYS A 114 75.93 -79.35 79.88
C LYS A 114 75.15 -80.52 80.50
N LYS A 115 74.19 -80.24 81.40
CA LYS A 115 73.35 -81.24 82.07
C LYS A 115 71.84 -80.94 82.01
N VAL A 116 71.44 -79.72 81.63
CA VAL A 116 70.04 -79.26 81.54
C VAL A 116 69.89 -78.51 80.21
N SER A 117 68.84 -78.82 79.44
CA SER A 117 68.74 -78.42 78.04
C SER A 117 68.63 -76.90 77.79
N ILE A 118 68.04 -76.11 78.68
CA ILE A 118 67.95 -74.64 78.55
C ILE A 118 68.11 -73.99 79.94
N LEU A 119 69.08 -73.09 80.09
CA LEU A 119 69.41 -72.32 81.30
C LEU A 119 68.70 -70.95 81.33
N PHE A 120 68.50 -70.32 80.17
CA PHE A 120 67.84 -69.01 80.04
C PHE A 120 67.28 -68.85 78.63
N GLU A 121 66.13 -68.20 78.47
CA GLU A 121 65.54 -67.94 77.16
C GLU A 121 64.83 -66.57 77.10
N LYS A 122 64.98 -65.84 75.99
CA LYS A 122 64.29 -64.58 75.74
C LYS A 122 63.99 -64.38 74.25
N GLU A 123 62.84 -63.78 73.94
CA GLU A 123 62.33 -63.59 72.58
C GLU A 123 62.11 -62.10 72.26
N PHE A 124 62.37 -61.72 71.00
CA PHE A 124 62.31 -60.36 70.47
C PHE A 124 61.59 -60.36 69.11
N SER A 125 60.81 -59.32 68.81
CA SER A 125 60.08 -59.17 67.55
C SER A 125 60.43 -57.85 66.85
N PHE A 126 60.62 -57.88 65.52
CA PHE A 126 61.03 -56.74 64.70
C PHE A 126 60.14 -56.54 63.47
N ASP A 127 59.77 -55.30 63.17
CA ASP A 127 59.07 -54.95 61.92
C ASP A 127 60.08 -54.64 60.78
N ILE A 128 59.88 -55.21 59.59
CA ILE A 128 60.75 -55.04 58.42
C ILE A 128 59.97 -54.56 57.18
N LYS A 129 60.60 -53.74 56.33
CA LYS A 129 60.01 -53.19 55.10
C LYS A 129 60.90 -53.43 53.87
N LYS A 130 60.28 -53.85 52.76
CA LYS A 130 60.94 -54.03 51.45
C LYS A 130 61.13 -52.67 50.75
N ILE A 131 62.37 -52.34 50.40
CA ILE A 131 62.72 -51.14 49.60
C ILE A 131 62.97 -51.58 48.15
N LEU A 132 62.25 -51.01 47.19
CA LEU A 132 62.45 -51.24 45.76
C LEU A 132 63.47 -50.22 45.23
N ILE A 133 64.58 -50.69 44.66
CA ILE A 133 65.52 -49.85 43.90
C ILE A 133 65.26 -50.15 42.41
N VAL A 134 64.84 -49.13 41.65
CA VAL A 134 64.53 -49.24 40.21
C VAL A 134 65.80 -48.93 39.39
N ASP A 135 66.08 -49.79 38.40
CA ASP A 135 67.23 -49.72 37.49
C ASP A 135 67.12 -48.55 36.49
N HIS A 136 68.22 -47.86 36.18
CA HIS A 136 68.27 -46.55 35.50
C HIS A 136 68.12 -46.57 33.96
N GLY A 137 67.41 -47.56 33.40
CA GLY A 137 67.25 -47.73 31.94
C GLY A 137 66.20 -46.83 31.27
N ASP A 138 65.24 -46.30 32.03
CA ASP A 138 64.04 -45.62 31.52
C ASP A 138 64.06 -44.09 31.77
N VAL A 139 65.22 -43.45 31.64
CA VAL A 139 65.37 -41.99 31.85
C VAL A 139 65.21 -41.24 30.52
N ILE A 140 64.37 -40.20 30.51
CA ILE A 140 64.21 -39.27 29.40
C ILE A 140 65.43 -38.34 29.31
N TYR A 141 66.10 -38.29 28.17
CA TYR A 141 67.24 -37.38 27.93
C TYR A 141 66.85 -36.22 27.02
N ILE A 142 67.36 -35.02 27.33
CA ILE A 142 67.39 -33.90 26.38
C ILE A 142 68.79 -33.86 25.76
N LYS A 143 68.87 -33.97 24.44
CA LYS A 143 70.12 -33.95 23.68
C LYS A 143 70.15 -32.75 22.75
N THR A 144 71.36 -32.23 22.51
CA THR A 144 71.64 -31.25 21.45
C THR A 144 72.67 -31.84 20.52
N ASN A 145 72.39 -31.92 19.22
CA ASN A 145 73.36 -32.40 18.23
C ASN A 145 74.33 -31.29 17.78
N THR A 146 75.36 -31.66 17.03
CA THR A 146 76.38 -30.74 16.52
C THR A 146 75.86 -29.70 15.52
N LYS A 147 74.73 -29.99 14.85
CA LYS A 147 74.03 -29.06 13.96
C LYS A 147 73.07 -28.11 14.70
N GLY A 148 72.92 -28.24 16.02
CA GLY A 148 72.11 -27.37 16.88
C GLY A 148 70.66 -27.81 17.08
N ALA A 149 70.24 -28.97 16.58
CA ALA A 149 68.91 -29.51 16.88
C ALA A 149 68.88 -30.08 18.30
N GLN A 150 67.85 -29.69 19.04
CA GLN A 150 67.55 -30.17 20.39
C GLN A 150 66.36 -31.11 20.34
N TYR A 151 66.50 -32.28 20.95
CA TYR A 151 65.46 -33.30 20.94
C TYR A 151 65.46 -34.10 22.24
N LEU A 152 64.28 -34.57 22.58
CA LEU A 152 64.04 -35.52 23.64
C LEU A 152 64.28 -36.92 23.09
N SER A 153 65.11 -37.70 23.78
CA SER A 153 65.44 -39.08 23.45
C SER A 153 64.94 -39.98 24.58
N MET A 154 63.98 -40.84 24.27
CA MET A 154 63.40 -41.81 25.21
C MET A 154 63.51 -43.22 24.64
N LYS A 155 63.80 -44.20 25.50
CA LYS A 155 63.83 -45.62 25.12
C LYS A 155 62.64 -46.33 25.76
N PHE A 156 61.82 -46.95 24.93
CA PHE A 156 60.73 -47.82 25.37
C PHE A 156 60.94 -49.19 24.74
N LYS A 157 61.08 -50.25 25.55
CA LYS A 157 61.16 -51.66 25.09
C LYS A 157 62.04 -51.88 23.83
N ASN A 158 63.28 -51.36 23.86
CA ASN A 158 64.27 -51.39 22.75
C ASN A 158 63.98 -50.55 21.49
N THR A 159 62.91 -49.74 21.47
CA THR A 159 62.70 -48.69 20.45
C THR A 159 63.09 -47.31 21.00
N SER A 160 63.89 -46.56 20.24
CA SER A 160 64.26 -45.18 20.60
C SER A 160 63.32 -44.20 19.91
N THR A 161 62.57 -43.42 20.69
CA THR A 161 61.71 -42.35 20.18
C THR A 161 62.44 -41.03 20.35
N LEU A 162 62.58 -40.28 19.26
CA LEU A 162 63.20 -38.96 19.23
C LEU A 162 62.14 -37.92 18.91
N ILE A 163 61.97 -36.93 19.79
CA ILE A 163 61.00 -35.84 19.62
C ILE A 163 61.76 -34.52 19.57
N ARG A 164 61.67 -33.78 18.46
CA ARG A 164 62.32 -32.48 18.35
C ARG A 164 61.69 -31.47 19.31
N LEU A 165 62.52 -30.71 20.01
CA LEU A 165 62.10 -29.67 20.96
C LEU A 165 62.26 -28.25 20.39
N ASN A 166 63.35 -27.99 19.66
CA ASN A 166 63.62 -26.67 19.08
C ASN A 166 63.37 -26.62 17.56
N THR A 167 63.60 -25.46 16.95
CA THR A 167 63.62 -25.27 15.49
C THR A 167 64.74 -24.29 15.15
N LEU A 168 65.41 -24.50 14.01
CA LEU A 168 66.40 -23.56 13.48
C LEU A 168 65.85 -22.69 12.36
N PHE A 169 64.55 -22.81 12.06
CA PHE A 169 63.83 -22.05 11.05
C PHE A 169 64.12 -20.55 11.11
N ALA A 170 64.08 -19.93 12.31
CA ALA A 170 64.31 -18.50 12.47
C ALA A 170 65.68 -18.04 11.94
N ARG A 171 66.73 -18.88 12.06
CA ARG A 171 68.08 -18.54 11.54
C ARG A 171 68.11 -18.49 10.02
N GLN A 172 67.33 -19.35 9.36
CA GLN A 172 67.21 -19.38 7.91
C GLN A 172 66.23 -18.31 7.40
N LEU A 173 65.20 -18.00 8.19
CA LEU A 173 64.19 -17.00 7.90
C LEU A 173 64.77 -15.58 7.76
N VAL A 174 65.81 -15.22 8.52
CA VAL A 174 66.46 -13.90 8.41
C VAL A 174 66.92 -13.61 6.97
N LYS A 175 67.40 -14.64 6.25
CA LYS A 175 67.82 -14.47 4.86
C LYS A 175 66.64 -14.16 3.93
N ARG A 176 65.47 -14.76 4.18
CA ARG A 176 64.21 -14.52 3.46
C ARG A 176 63.63 -13.15 3.79
N ALA A 177 63.66 -12.78 5.06
CA ALA A 177 63.11 -11.52 5.55
C ALA A 177 63.82 -10.28 4.98
N ASN A 178 65.12 -10.38 4.67
CA ASN A 178 65.87 -9.30 4.02
C ASN A 178 65.43 -9.01 2.58
N VAL A 179 64.72 -9.93 1.93
CA VAL A 179 64.18 -9.73 0.57
C VAL A 179 62.82 -9.03 0.65
N GLY A 180 61.95 -9.48 1.55
CA GLY A 180 60.62 -8.91 1.77
C GLY A 180 59.62 -9.96 2.25
N ILE A 181 58.43 -9.50 2.62
CA ILE A 181 57.38 -10.37 3.16
C ILE A 181 56.91 -11.43 2.15
N ASP A 182 56.91 -11.08 0.86
CA ASP A 182 56.54 -12.00 -0.22
C ASP A 182 57.44 -13.23 -0.28
N ASP A 183 58.73 -13.13 0.10
CA ASP A 183 59.67 -14.26 0.12
C ASP A 183 59.56 -15.10 1.42
N ILE A 184 59.15 -14.46 2.53
CA ILE A 184 58.89 -15.13 3.81
C ILE A 184 57.75 -16.14 3.68
N LEU A 185 56.62 -15.71 3.13
CA LEU A 185 55.37 -16.50 3.14
C LEU A 185 55.26 -17.48 1.96
N THR A 186 56.34 -17.76 1.22
CA THR A 186 56.31 -18.74 0.13
C THR A 186 56.29 -20.19 0.63
N LEU A 187 55.75 -21.08 -0.21
CA LEU A 187 55.86 -22.53 -0.01
C LEU A 187 57.32 -23.00 0.08
N SER A 188 58.25 -22.31 -0.60
CA SER A 188 59.68 -22.63 -0.53
C SER A 188 60.28 -22.37 0.86
N SER A 189 59.81 -21.33 1.56
CA SER A 189 60.21 -21.02 2.92
C SER A 189 59.67 -22.06 3.92
N GLN A 190 58.50 -22.63 3.64
CA GLN A 190 57.90 -23.72 4.43
C GLN A 190 58.57 -25.08 4.21
N ARG A 191 59.47 -25.19 3.23
CA ARG A 191 60.24 -26.40 2.91
C ARG A 191 61.73 -26.25 3.24
N LEU A 192 62.09 -25.23 4.03
CA LEU A 192 63.46 -25.07 4.51
C LEU A 192 63.90 -26.29 5.33
N PRO A 193 65.13 -26.78 5.13
CA PRO A 193 65.62 -27.98 5.78
C PRO A 193 65.91 -27.74 7.26
N GLU A 194 65.52 -28.69 8.10
CA GLU A 194 65.83 -28.78 9.52
C GLU A 194 66.78 -29.95 9.79
N PRO A 195 67.84 -29.77 10.60
CA PRO A 195 68.85 -30.81 10.80
C PRO A 195 68.31 -32.13 11.36
N ALA A 196 68.72 -33.26 10.78
CA ALA A 196 68.40 -34.60 11.29
C ALA A 196 68.62 -34.72 12.82
N LEU A 197 67.72 -35.40 13.54
CA LEU A 197 67.87 -35.58 15.00
C LEU A 197 69.05 -36.50 15.34
N GLU A 198 69.12 -37.67 14.69
CA GLU A 198 70.25 -38.60 14.68
C GLU A 198 70.40 -39.18 13.25
N GLY A 199 71.63 -39.37 12.73
CA GLY A 199 71.90 -39.89 11.37
C GLY A 199 72.11 -38.83 10.26
N GLU A 200 72.14 -39.27 8.99
CA GLU A 200 72.27 -38.39 7.81
C GLU A 200 70.93 -38.23 7.07
N GLY A 201 70.46 -36.98 6.95
CA GLY A 201 69.24 -36.63 6.19
C GLY A 201 68.41 -35.54 6.88
N ASP A 202 68.54 -34.29 6.44
CA ASP A 202 67.76 -33.17 6.99
C ASP A 202 66.28 -33.31 6.55
N SER A 203 65.34 -33.01 7.46
CA SER A 203 63.90 -33.10 7.21
C SER A 203 63.33 -31.71 6.89
N THR A 204 62.13 -31.60 6.31
CA THR A 204 61.43 -30.30 6.31
C THR A 204 60.97 -29.95 7.72
N MET A 205 60.55 -28.70 7.93
CA MET A 205 59.83 -28.33 9.16
C MET A 205 58.55 -29.16 9.33
N ASP A 206 58.15 -29.35 10.57
CA ASP A 206 57.06 -30.23 10.98
C ASP A 206 55.88 -29.40 11.50
N PHE A 207 54.76 -29.44 10.77
CA PHE A 207 53.51 -28.76 11.11
C PHE A 207 52.62 -29.55 12.08
N ASN A 208 53.13 -30.66 12.62
CA ASN A 208 52.57 -31.44 13.72
C ASN A 208 53.60 -31.68 14.85
N GLY A 209 54.74 -30.99 14.82
CA GLY A 209 55.78 -31.08 15.84
C GLY A 209 55.57 -30.13 17.02
N ALA A 210 56.52 -30.10 17.95
CA ALA A 210 56.45 -29.26 19.16
C ALA A 210 56.27 -27.75 18.89
N ASN A 211 56.71 -27.27 17.72
CA ASN A 211 56.62 -25.86 17.31
C ASN A 211 55.53 -25.62 16.24
N ALA A 212 54.64 -26.60 16.00
CA ALA A 212 53.61 -26.54 14.96
C ALA A 212 52.71 -25.31 15.08
N LEU A 213 52.24 -24.98 16.29
CA LEU A 213 51.37 -23.82 16.53
C LEU A 213 51.95 -22.54 15.93
N TYR A 214 53.23 -22.25 16.17
CA TYR A 214 53.90 -21.05 15.64
C TYR A 214 54.03 -21.06 14.12
N PHE A 215 54.21 -22.24 13.51
CA PHE A 215 54.25 -22.36 12.05
C PHE A 215 52.85 -22.16 11.44
N TRP A 216 51.80 -22.68 12.07
CA TRP A 216 50.41 -22.42 11.68
C TRP A 216 50.05 -20.93 11.86
N GLU A 217 50.47 -20.30 12.95
CA GLU A 217 50.31 -18.86 13.17
C GLU A 217 50.99 -18.02 12.10
N LEU A 218 52.22 -18.37 11.72
CA LEU A 218 52.97 -17.61 10.72
C LEU A 218 52.40 -17.77 9.29
N PHE A 219 52.10 -19.00 8.88
CA PHE A 219 51.79 -19.32 7.48
C PHE A 219 50.30 -19.43 7.16
N TYR A 220 49.43 -19.47 8.17
CA TYR A 220 47.97 -19.50 7.98
C TYR A 220 47.26 -18.39 8.74
N TYR A 221 47.32 -18.38 10.08
CA TYR A 221 46.48 -17.46 10.86
C TYR A 221 46.87 -15.99 10.68
N THR A 222 48.17 -15.65 10.62
CA THR A 222 48.61 -14.26 10.42
C THR A 222 48.13 -13.71 9.07
N PRO A 223 48.36 -14.36 7.92
CA PRO A 223 47.80 -13.90 6.66
C PRO A 223 46.28 -13.80 6.66
N MET A 224 45.57 -14.79 7.24
CA MET A 224 44.10 -14.78 7.31
C MET A 224 43.57 -13.65 8.18
N MET A 225 44.18 -13.39 9.33
CA MET A 225 43.82 -12.29 10.23
C MET A 225 44.06 -10.93 9.56
N VAL A 226 45.21 -10.74 8.91
CA VAL A 226 45.52 -9.48 8.22
C VAL A 226 44.58 -9.26 7.04
N ALA A 227 44.30 -10.30 6.24
CA ALA A 227 43.31 -10.21 5.18
C ALA A 227 41.93 -9.79 5.71
N ASN A 228 41.50 -10.34 6.85
CA ASN A 228 40.23 -9.98 7.47
C ASN A 228 40.23 -8.54 8.03
N VAL A 229 41.31 -8.08 8.65
CA VAL A 229 41.44 -6.68 9.12
C VAL A 229 41.42 -5.71 7.94
N MET A 230 42.10 -6.03 6.84
CA MET A 230 42.08 -5.21 5.62
C MET A 230 40.69 -5.17 4.99
N LEU A 231 39.96 -6.29 4.99
CA LEU A 231 38.58 -6.36 4.52
C LEU A 231 37.66 -5.47 5.39
N GLN A 232 37.76 -5.59 6.72
CA GLN A 232 37.01 -4.73 7.66
C GLN A 232 37.33 -3.24 7.49
N GLY A 233 38.57 -2.93 7.13
CA GLY A 233 39.00 -1.57 6.76
C GLY A 233 38.65 -1.17 5.32
N HIS A 234 37.91 -2.00 4.58
CA HIS A 234 37.53 -1.82 3.17
C HIS A 234 38.72 -1.64 2.19
N ASN A 235 39.91 -2.11 2.55
CA ASN A 235 41.08 -2.14 1.68
C ASN A 235 41.13 -3.46 0.91
N TYR A 236 40.29 -3.58 -0.12
CA TYR A 236 40.05 -4.84 -0.84
C TYR A 236 41.28 -5.36 -1.59
N ASP A 237 42.16 -4.48 -2.08
CA ASP A 237 43.37 -4.88 -2.79
C ASP A 237 44.40 -5.50 -1.85
N GLU A 238 44.63 -4.90 -0.67
CA GLU A 238 45.49 -5.49 0.35
C GLU A 238 44.85 -6.74 0.97
N ALA A 239 43.54 -6.76 1.22
CA ALA A 239 42.85 -7.97 1.68
C ALA A 239 43.04 -9.14 0.71
N SER A 240 42.91 -8.87 -0.59
CA SER A 240 43.16 -9.86 -1.65
C SER A 240 44.62 -10.30 -1.71
N ARG A 241 45.57 -9.37 -1.55
CA ARG A 241 47.01 -9.69 -1.52
C ARG A 241 47.36 -10.60 -0.36
N TRP A 242 46.88 -10.30 0.85
CA TRP A 242 47.15 -11.09 2.04
C TRP A 242 46.50 -12.47 1.99
N LEU A 243 45.26 -12.56 1.46
CA LEU A 243 44.62 -13.86 1.22
C LEU A 243 45.44 -14.73 0.25
N ARG A 244 46.04 -14.12 -0.78
CA ARG A 244 46.91 -14.81 -1.74
C ARG A 244 48.16 -15.41 -1.09
N TYR A 245 48.60 -15.02 0.10
CA TYR A 245 49.69 -15.77 0.77
C TYR A 245 49.25 -17.16 1.24
N VAL A 246 47.94 -17.42 1.32
CA VAL A 246 47.38 -18.73 1.69
C VAL A 246 46.74 -19.40 0.48
N PHE A 247 45.88 -18.69 -0.26
CA PHE A 247 45.08 -19.22 -1.34
C PHE A 247 44.99 -18.26 -2.53
N SER A 248 45.35 -18.76 -3.72
CA SER A 248 45.25 -18.03 -4.98
C SER A 248 44.53 -18.90 -6.01
N PRO A 249 43.28 -18.56 -6.40
CA PRO A 249 42.55 -19.28 -7.44
C PRO A 249 43.24 -19.30 -8.80
N ASN A 250 44.14 -18.33 -9.05
CA ASN A 250 44.85 -18.18 -10.32
C ASN A 250 46.24 -18.85 -10.31
N GLY A 251 46.58 -19.57 -9.23
CA GLY A 251 47.91 -20.17 -9.04
C GLY A 251 48.98 -19.15 -8.57
N TYR A 252 50.25 -19.58 -8.61
CA TYR A 252 51.42 -18.79 -8.21
C TYR A 252 52.49 -18.78 -9.30
N ILE A 253 53.26 -17.69 -9.36
CA ILE A 253 54.42 -17.55 -10.26
C ILE A 253 55.69 -17.67 -9.42
N THR A 254 56.45 -18.75 -9.61
CA THR A 254 57.73 -18.97 -8.92
C THR A 254 58.85 -19.05 -9.94
N GLY A 255 59.88 -18.20 -9.80
CA GLY A 255 61.02 -18.19 -10.73
C GLY A 255 60.68 -17.86 -12.19
N GLY A 256 59.56 -17.16 -12.44
CA GLY A 256 59.08 -16.82 -13.77
C GLY A 256 58.21 -17.88 -14.46
N GLN A 257 57.92 -19.00 -13.79
CA GLN A 257 57.01 -20.05 -14.28
C GLN A 257 55.72 -20.11 -13.47
N ASN A 258 54.60 -20.35 -14.14
CA ASN A 258 53.30 -20.53 -13.48
C ASN A 258 53.18 -21.94 -12.91
N THR A 259 52.75 -22.06 -11.66
CA THR A 259 52.53 -23.34 -10.98
C THR A 259 51.03 -23.56 -10.76
N ASP A 260 50.55 -24.78 -11.00
CA ASP A 260 49.13 -25.15 -10.81
C ASP A 260 48.71 -25.29 -9.34
N ILE A 261 49.62 -25.01 -8.39
CA ILE A 261 49.34 -25.05 -6.95
C ILE A 261 48.50 -23.82 -6.59
N VAL A 262 47.38 -24.03 -5.90
CA VAL A 262 46.48 -22.95 -5.45
C VAL A 262 46.60 -22.65 -3.94
N TRP A 263 47.14 -23.58 -3.15
CA TRP A 263 47.40 -23.44 -1.72
C TRP A 263 48.88 -23.20 -1.46
N ASN A 264 49.23 -22.05 -0.90
CA ASN A 264 50.60 -21.68 -0.56
C ASN A 264 50.94 -21.97 0.91
N SER A 265 50.02 -22.57 1.66
CA SER A 265 50.26 -23.18 2.97
C SER A 265 50.45 -24.69 2.83
N GLN A 266 51.64 -25.18 3.16
CA GLN A 266 52.04 -26.59 3.13
C GLN A 266 51.09 -27.50 3.93
N PRO A 267 50.69 -27.20 5.18
CA PRO A 267 49.76 -28.08 5.91
C PRO A 267 48.36 -28.17 5.29
N LEU A 268 47.92 -27.15 4.54
CA LEU A 268 46.69 -27.23 3.74
C LEU A 268 46.93 -28.08 2.48
N LEU A 269 48.10 -27.98 1.83
CA LEU A 269 48.37 -28.71 0.60
C LEU A 269 48.34 -30.25 0.79
N ILE A 270 48.83 -30.73 1.93
CA ILE A 270 48.94 -32.17 2.23
C ILE A 270 47.98 -32.65 3.33
N ASP A 271 47.03 -31.81 3.76
CA ASP A 271 46.02 -32.12 4.79
C ASP A 271 46.62 -32.68 6.09
N THR A 272 47.54 -31.92 6.68
CA THR A 272 48.21 -32.31 7.95
C THR A 272 47.33 -32.00 9.15
N ALA A 273 46.68 -33.02 9.72
CA ALA A 273 46.06 -32.93 11.03
C ALA A 273 47.12 -32.78 12.12
N TRP A 274 46.99 -31.76 12.98
CA TRP A 274 47.97 -31.51 14.05
C TRP A 274 47.41 -31.63 15.47
N ASP A 275 46.09 -31.70 15.63
CA ASP A 275 45.42 -32.24 16.82
C ASP A 275 44.52 -33.40 16.36
N LYS A 276 44.64 -34.59 16.97
CA LYS A 276 43.85 -35.78 16.61
C LYS A 276 42.96 -36.27 17.75
N GLU A 277 43.01 -35.62 18.91
CA GLU A 277 42.41 -36.13 20.15
C GLU A 277 41.10 -35.40 20.51
N GLN A 278 40.82 -34.23 19.92
CA GLN A 278 39.66 -33.38 20.25
C GLN A 278 38.44 -33.52 19.33
N LEU A 279 37.99 -34.74 19.05
CA LEU A 279 36.84 -34.98 18.16
C LEU A 279 35.46 -34.55 18.73
N ASP A 280 35.36 -34.29 20.04
CA ASP A 280 34.12 -33.88 20.75
C ASP A 280 34.22 -32.44 21.34
N SER A 281 35.07 -31.58 20.78
CA SER A 281 35.16 -30.17 21.20
C SER A 281 34.02 -29.32 20.61
N THR A 282 33.58 -28.31 21.36
CA THR A 282 32.69 -27.25 20.83
C THR A 282 33.46 -26.09 20.20
N ASP A 283 34.79 -26.17 20.20
CA ASP A 283 35.68 -25.20 19.58
C ASP A 283 35.81 -25.49 18.05
N PRO A 284 35.33 -24.58 17.17
CA PRO A 284 35.42 -24.77 15.73
C PRO A 284 36.87 -24.79 15.21
N ASP A 285 37.81 -24.11 15.89
CA ASP A 285 39.21 -24.16 15.51
C ASP A 285 39.81 -25.53 15.83
N ALA A 286 39.53 -26.11 17.00
CA ALA A 286 39.97 -27.48 17.32
C ALA A 286 39.47 -28.51 16.29
N VAL A 287 38.22 -28.40 15.84
CA VAL A 287 37.68 -29.24 14.75
C VAL A 287 38.43 -29.01 13.44
N ALA A 288 38.70 -27.76 13.06
CA ALA A 288 39.46 -27.44 11.85
C ALA A 288 40.95 -27.85 11.91
N GLN A 289 41.53 -27.96 13.11
CA GLN A 289 42.89 -28.46 13.34
C GLN A 289 42.98 -29.98 13.18
N THR A 290 41.88 -30.69 13.44
CA THR A 290 41.78 -32.14 13.18
C THR A 290 41.61 -32.47 11.70
N ASP A 291 40.96 -31.59 10.93
CA ASP A 291 40.83 -31.70 9.48
C ASP A 291 40.98 -30.31 8.83
N PRO A 292 42.17 -30.02 8.24
CA PRO A 292 42.46 -28.75 7.56
C PRO A 292 41.54 -28.40 6.39
N MET A 293 40.69 -29.32 5.92
CA MET A 293 39.64 -29.01 4.93
C MET A 293 38.73 -27.86 5.40
N HIS A 294 38.46 -27.75 6.70
CA HIS A 294 37.66 -26.65 7.25
C HIS A 294 38.37 -25.30 7.11
N TYR A 295 39.70 -25.27 7.30
CA TYR A 295 40.51 -24.08 7.05
C TYR A 295 40.57 -23.71 5.55
N LYS A 296 40.59 -24.71 4.66
CA LYS A 296 40.42 -24.47 3.22
C LYS A 296 39.07 -23.82 2.91
N LEU A 297 37.98 -24.38 3.46
CA LEU A 297 36.63 -23.87 3.25
C LEU A 297 36.47 -22.44 3.80
N ALA A 298 36.97 -22.18 5.01
CA ALA A 298 36.95 -20.84 5.60
C ALA A 298 37.73 -19.82 4.75
N THR A 299 38.88 -20.20 4.23
CA THR A 299 39.69 -19.37 3.32
C THR A 299 38.96 -19.09 2.01
N PHE A 300 38.28 -20.09 1.46
CA PHE A 300 37.47 -19.95 0.26
C PHE A 300 36.28 -19.01 0.49
N MET A 301 35.53 -19.17 1.58
CA MET A 301 34.45 -18.26 1.96
C MET A 301 34.95 -16.82 2.14
N LYS A 302 36.14 -16.63 2.71
CA LYS A 302 36.76 -15.30 2.82
C LYS A 302 37.14 -14.70 1.47
N CYS A 303 37.54 -15.53 0.50
CA CYS A 303 37.72 -15.08 -0.88
C CYS A 303 36.41 -14.53 -1.47
N LEU A 304 35.30 -15.24 -1.27
CA LEU A 304 33.99 -14.81 -1.73
C LEU A 304 33.53 -13.53 -1.04
N ASP A 305 33.73 -13.40 0.28
CA ASP A 305 33.44 -12.18 1.05
C ASP A 305 34.15 -10.97 0.42
N ILE A 306 35.46 -11.06 0.15
CA ILE A 306 36.25 -9.96 -0.43
C ILE A 306 35.70 -9.56 -1.81
N LEU A 307 35.41 -10.54 -2.68
CA LEU A 307 34.89 -10.27 -4.02
C LEU A 307 33.49 -9.65 -3.95
N MET A 308 32.62 -10.18 -3.10
CA MET A 308 31.25 -9.69 -2.95
C MET A 308 31.21 -8.30 -2.34
N GLU A 309 31.98 -8.03 -1.28
CA GLU A 309 32.04 -6.70 -0.67
C GLU A 309 32.62 -5.66 -1.61
N ARG A 310 33.61 -6.02 -2.42
CA ARG A 310 34.14 -5.14 -3.47
C ARG A 310 33.07 -4.84 -4.53
N GLY A 311 32.31 -5.85 -4.96
CA GLY A 311 31.17 -5.66 -5.86
C GLY A 311 30.09 -4.76 -5.26
N ASP A 312 29.77 -4.98 -3.98
CA ASP A 312 28.80 -4.22 -3.18
C ASP A 312 29.23 -2.75 -3.01
N SER A 313 30.53 -2.49 -2.85
CA SER A 313 31.09 -1.14 -2.78
C SER A 313 30.95 -0.42 -4.12
N ALA A 314 31.35 -1.07 -5.22
CA ALA A 314 31.22 -0.52 -6.57
C ALA A 314 29.74 -0.27 -6.96
N TYR A 315 28.82 -1.14 -6.53
CA TYR A 315 27.39 -0.98 -6.79
C TYR A 315 26.86 0.29 -6.10
N ARG A 316 27.24 0.55 -4.85
CA ARG A 316 26.74 1.72 -4.09
C ARG A 316 27.15 3.07 -4.68
N VAL A 317 28.16 3.13 -5.56
CA VAL A 317 28.54 4.36 -6.28
C VAL A 317 27.49 4.75 -7.35
N LEU A 318 26.77 3.78 -7.91
CA LEU A 318 25.68 3.98 -8.88
C LEU A 318 26.07 4.72 -10.17
N GLU A 319 27.33 4.64 -10.59
CA GLU A 319 27.78 5.09 -11.91
C GLU A 319 27.76 3.94 -12.92
N ARG A 320 27.52 4.22 -14.20
CA ARG A 320 27.43 3.17 -15.24
C ARG A 320 28.66 2.25 -15.25
N ASP A 321 29.85 2.83 -15.12
CA ASP A 321 31.10 2.06 -15.15
C ASP A 321 31.34 1.28 -13.86
N THR A 322 30.98 1.82 -12.69
CA THR A 322 31.08 1.09 -11.41
C THR A 322 30.01 -0.01 -11.28
N LEU A 323 28.85 0.12 -11.93
CA LEU A 323 27.86 -0.96 -12.03
C LEU A 323 28.36 -2.12 -12.90
N ASN A 324 29.15 -1.84 -13.93
CA ASN A 324 29.83 -2.87 -14.72
C ASN A 324 30.95 -3.53 -13.91
N GLU A 325 31.70 -2.76 -13.13
CA GLU A 325 32.68 -3.29 -12.18
C GLU A 325 32.02 -4.20 -11.12
N ALA A 326 30.92 -3.76 -10.51
CA ALA A 326 30.15 -4.56 -9.56
C ALA A 326 29.72 -5.90 -10.17
N LYS A 327 29.21 -5.87 -11.40
CA LYS A 327 28.82 -7.08 -12.16
C LYS A 327 30.01 -8.02 -12.36
N MET A 328 31.18 -7.48 -12.71
CA MET A 328 32.41 -8.27 -12.89
C MET A 328 32.77 -9.01 -11.59
N TRP A 329 32.78 -8.31 -10.44
CA TRP A 329 33.10 -8.92 -9.15
C TRP A 329 32.11 -10.01 -8.73
N TYR A 330 30.81 -9.76 -8.88
CA TYR A 330 29.79 -10.79 -8.60
C TYR A 330 29.89 -11.99 -9.53
N MET A 331 30.17 -11.79 -10.82
CA MET A 331 30.37 -12.88 -11.76
C MET A 331 31.65 -13.68 -11.46
N GLN A 332 32.71 -13.02 -10.99
CA GLN A 332 33.93 -13.71 -10.54
C GLN A 332 33.66 -14.57 -9.30
N ALA A 333 32.93 -14.04 -8.31
CA ALA A 333 32.52 -14.80 -7.14
C ALA A 333 31.63 -16.00 -7.52
N LEU A 334 30.65 -15.81 -8.41
CA LEU A 334 29.78 -16.88 -8.89
C LEU A 334 30.55 -17.97 -9.65
N LYS A 335 31.52 -17.58 -10.50
CA LYS A 335 32.35 -18.54 -11.23
C LYS A 335 33.24 -19.37 -10.31
N LEU A 336 33.74 -18.79 -9.21
CA LEU A 336 34.49 -19.52 -8.20
C LEU A 336 33.60 -20.46 -7.39
N LEU A 337 32.38 -20.02 -7.06
CA LEU A 337 31.41 -20.79 -6.30
C LEU A 337 30.85 -21.98 -7.11
N GLY A 338 30.73 -21.82 -8.43
CA GLY A 338 30.21 -22.84 -9.34
C GLY A 338 28.70 -22.74 -9.53
N ASP A 339 28.12 -23.77 -10.14
CA ASP A 339 26.67 -23.90 -10.27
C ASP A 339 26.05 -24.34 -8.94
N GLU A 340 24.80 -23.91 -8.70
CA GLU A 340 24.07 -24.27 -7.49
C GLU A 340 23.83 -25.79 -7.45
N THR A 341 24.12 -26.42 -6.31
CA THR A 341 23.92 -27.86 -6.12
C THR A 341 22.44 -28.20 -6.22
N GLU A 342 22.03 -28.92 -7.27
CA GLU A 342 20.67 -29.45 -7.38
C GLU A 342 20.41 -30.49 -6.28
N LEU A 343 19.62 -30.10 -5.28
CA LEU A 343 19.09 -31.05 -4.31
C LEU A 343 18.05 -31.93 -5.02
N ARG A 344 18.40 -33.19 -5.28
CA ARG A 344 17.44 -34.16 -5.81
C ARG A 344 16.34 -34.34 -4.79
N GLY A 345 15.09 -34.06 -5.16
CA GLY A 345 13.93 -34.13 -4.27
C GLY A 345 13.93 -35.43 -3.44
N ASP A 346 13.77 -35.29 -2.12
CA ASP A 346 13.94 -36.34 -1.12
C ASP A 346 12.90 -37.46 -1.23
N ASN A 347 13.07 -38.36 -2.19
CA ASN A 347 12.26 -39.58 -2.30
C ASN A 347 12.69 -40.68 -1.29
N VAL A 348 13.59 -40.36 -0.35
CA VAL A 348 14.19 -41.34 0.58
C VAL A 348 13.72 -41.17 2.03
N TRP A 349 13.26 -39.98 2.44
CA TRP A 349 12.77 -39.75 3.81
C TRP A 349 11.30 -40.19 3.96
N SER A 350 11.07 -41.24 4.75
CA SER A 350 9.76 -41.90 4.86
C SER A 350 8.81 -41.32 5.92
N ALA A 351 9.18 -40.19 6.57
CA ALA A 351 8.44 -39.59 7.68
C ALA A 351 8.09 -40.60 8.81
N PRO A 352 9.09 -41.24 9.45
CA PRO A 352 8.86 -42.24 10.50
C PRO A 352 8.17 -41.64 11.72
N LYS A 353 7.46 -42.47 12.51
CA LYS A 353 6.95 -42.05 13.83
C LYS A 353 8.12 -41.72 14.75
N LEU A 354 7.97 -40.72 15.63
CA LEU A 354 9.02 -40.30 16.56
C LEU A 354 9.60 -41.46 17.38
N MET A 355 8.74 -42.34 17.88
CA MET A 355 9.15 -43.53 18.64
C MET A 355 9.99 -44.51 17.80
N GLU A 356 9.74 -44.60 16.49
CA GLU A 356 10.49 -45.47 15.58
C GLU A 356 11.83 -44.85 15.16
N ALA A 357 11.89 -43.52 15.01
CA ALA A 357 13.13 -42.80 14.70
C ALA A 357 14.08 -42.71 15.90
N ALA A 358 13.55 -42.57 17.12
CA ALA A 358 14.32 -42.48 18.36
C ALA A 358 14.67 -43.86 18.98
N SER A 359 14.41 -44.96 18.26
CA SER A 359 14.70 -46.31 18.77
C SER A 359 16.20 -46.55 18.95
N LYS A 360 16.60 -47.01 20.14
CA LYS A 360 17.99 -47.43 20.44
C LYS A 360 18.50 -48.54 19.52
N THR A 361 17.60 -49.34 18.94
CA THR A 361 17.94 -50.38 17.94
C THR A 361 18.37 -49.79 16.60
N LYS A 362 17.97 -48.54 16.31
CA LYS A 362 18.31 -47.82 15.08
C LYS A 362 19.39 -46.74 15.28
N GLN A 363 19.84 -46.52 16.52
CA GLN A 363 21.03 -45.70 16.76
C GLN A 363 22.26 -46.42 16.20
N PRO A 364 23.02 -45.80 15.29
CA PRO A 364 24.25 -46.41 14.80
C PRO A 364 25.27 -46.46 15.96
N THR A 365 25.53 -47.65 16.48
CA THR A 365 26.75 -47.90 17.27
C THR A 365 27.94 -47.72 16.34
N ARG A 366 28.90 -46.88 16.76
CA ARG A 366 30.12 -46.50 16.05
C ARG A 366 31.01 -47.73 15.78
N VAL A 367 30.65 -48.53 14.78
CA VAL A 367 31.52 -49.55 14.16
C VAL A 367 31.56 -49.24 12.67
N ILE A 368 32.35 -48.23 12.32
CA ILE A 368 32.93 -48.11 10.99
C ILE A 368 34.42 -48.17 11.24
N ASN A 369 34.93 -49.38 11.43
CA ASN A 369 36.30 -49.75 11.13
C ASN A 369 36.28 -51.25 10.82
N GLU A 370 36.90 -51.58 9.71
CA GLU A 370 37.13 -52.90 9.10
C GLU A 370 36.06 -53.43 8.14
N GLU A 371 36.53 -53.63 6.91
CA GLU A 371 35.92 -54.40 5.83
C GLU A 371 35.57 -55.83 6.28
N THR A 372 34.44 -56.01 6.96
CA THR A 372 33.82 -57.33 7.14
C THR A 372 32.30 -57.28 7.03
N ALA A 373 31.78 -58.02 6.04
CA ALA A 373 30.42 -58.49 5.79
C ALA A 373 29.20 -57.64 6.23
N SER A 374 28.42 -57.17 5.24
CA SER A 374 27.08 -56.58 5.42
C SER A 374 26.08 -57.51 6.15
N PRO A 375 25.52 -57.11 7.30
CA PRO A 375 24.22 -57.60 7.74
C PRO A 375 23.11 -56.87 6.98
N ARG A 376 21.95 -57.51 6.79
CA ARG A 376 20.76 -56.88 6.18
C ARG A 376 20.27 -55.71 7.05
N THR A 377 20.45 -54.47 6.58
CA THR A 377 20.13 -53.22 7.31
C THR A 377 19.05 -52.34 6.65
N ALA A 378 18.33 -52.85 5.64
CA ALA A 378 17.51 -52.03 4.74
C ALA A 378 16.43 -51.13 5.41
N ASN A 379 15.90 -51.49 6.59
CA ASN A 379 14.86 -50.72 7.29
C ASN A 379 15.32 -50.02 8.58
N SER A 380 16.51 -50.30 9.10
CA SER A 380 17.02 -49.66 10.32
C SER A 380 17.68 -48.31 10.06
N LEU A 381 18.15 -48.06 8.83
CA LEU A 381 18.86 -46.84 8.43
C LEU A 381 17.98 -45.80 7.72
N THR A 382 16.73 -46.15 7.37
CA THR A 382 15.79 -45.25 6.64
C THR A 382 15.17 -44.15 7.50
N SER A 383 15.31 -44.21 8.83
CA SER A 383 14.79 -43.20 9.77
C SER A 383 15.89 -42.28 10.34
N LEU A 384 17.12 -42.33 9.81
CA LEU A 384 18.20 -41.42 10.19
C LEU A 384 18.02 -40.09 9.48
N PHE A 385 18.24 -38.99 10.22
CA PHE A 385 18.27 -37.66 9.61
C PHE A 385 19.33 -37.60 8.51
N LEU A 386 18.98 -36.94 7.41
CA LEU A 386 19.88 -36.73 6.29
C LEU A 386 20.86 -35.59 6.61
N PRO A 387 22.11 -35.64 6.10
CA PRO A 387 23.00 -34.49 6.15
C PRO A 387 22.39 -33.29 5.42
N GLN A 388 22.59 -32.09 5.96
CA GLN A 388 22.20 -30.83 5.33
C GLN A 388 23.41 -30.13 4.71
N ILE A 389 23.16 -29.33 3.66
CA ILE A 389 24.18 -28.46 3.08
C ILE A 389 24.56 -27.32 4.05
N ASN A 390 25.73 -26.72 3.86
CA ASN A 390 26.14 -25.56 4.62
C ASN A 390 25.33 -24.32 4.20
N GLU A 391 24.51 -23.80 5.12
CA GLU A 391 23.64 -22.64 4.86
C GLU A 391 24.41 -21.39 4.41
N LYS A 392 25.63 -21.17 4.91
CA LYS A 392 26.42 -19.99 4.54
C LYS A 392 26.82 -20.00 3.06
N LEU A 393 27.15 -21.18 2.52
CA LEU A 393 27.44 -21.33 1.08
C LEU A 393 26.19 -21.09 0.22
N ALA A 394 25.04 -21.61 0.65
CA ALA A 394 23.76 -21.36 -0.01
C ALA A 394 23.43 -19.85 -0.02
N GLN A 395 23.64 -19.15 1.09
CA GLN A 395 23.42 -17.71 1.20
C GLN A 395 24.30 -16.88 0.24
N TYR A 396 25.53 -17.31 -0.06
CA TYR A 396 26.35 -16.63 -1.08
C TYR A 396 25.71 -16.72 -2.47
N HIS A 397 25.21 -17.89 -2.87
CA HIS A 397 24.47 -18.04 -4.12
C HIS A 397 23.23 -17.15 -4.16
N ASP A 398 22.40 -17.19 -3.12
CA ASP A 398 21.18 -16.38 -3.03
C ASP A 398 21.48 -14.88 -3.13
N THR A 399 22.49 -14.42 -2.39
CA THR A 399 22.89 -13.01 -2.39
C THR A 399 23.40 -12.60 -3.78
N LEU A 400 24.30 -13.38 -4.38
CA LEU A 400 24.82 -13.11 -5.73
C LEU A 400 23.70 -13.09 -6.77
N LYS A 401 22.74 -14.00 -6.67
CA LYS A 401 21.57 -14.06 -7.54
C LYS A 401 20.72 -12.80 -7.43
N VAL A 402 20.45 -12.33 -6.22
CA VAL A 402 19.73 -11.07 -5.97
C VAL A 402 20.52 -9.86 -6.48
N ARG A 403 21.83 -9.78 -6.19
CA ARG A 403 22.68 -8.68 -6.68
C ARG A 403 22.74 -8.59 -8.20
N LEU A 404 22.93 -9.73 -8.86
CA LEU A 404 22.94 -9.81 -10.32
C LEU A 404 21.56 -9.55 -10.91
N PHE A 405 20.48 -9.99 -10.26
CA PHE A 405 19.11 -9.66 -10.65
C PHE A 405 18.89 -8.14 -10.60
N ASN A 406 19.24 -7.48 -9.49
CA ASN A 406 19.09 -6.03 -9.35
C ASN A 406 19.87 -5.27 -10.43
N LEU A 407 21.12 -5.68 -10.70
CA LEU A 407 21.95 -5.10 -11.76
C LEU A 407 21.37 -5.29 -13.18
N ARG A 408 20.63 -6.38 -13.41
CA ARG A 408 19.98 -6.65 -14.70
C ARG A 408 18.72 -5.80 -14.91
N HIS A 409 18.07 -5.34 -13.83
CA HIS A 409 16.77 -4.66 -13.88
C HIS A 409 16.84 -3.17 -13.54
N ASN A 410 18.02 -2.57 -13.52
CA ASN A 410 18.23 -1.16 -13.17
C ASN A 410 17.68 -0.81 -11.77
N LEU A 411 17.91 -1.72 -10.82
CA LEU A 411 17.58 -1.54 -9.42
C LEU A 411 18.84 -1.13 -8.64
N SER A 412 18.66 -0.47 -7.50
CA SER A 412 19.71 -0.28 -6.49
C SER A 412 20.02 -1.60 -5.79
N ILE A 413 21.05 -1.60 -4.94
CA ILE A 413 21.42 -2.77 -4.15
C ILE A 413 20.27 -3.26 -3.23
N ASP A 414 19.40 -2.35 -2.79
CA ASP A 414 18.22 -2.62 -1.96
C ASP A 414 16.96 -2.99 -2.77
N GLY A 415 17.07 -3.07 -4.10
CA GLY A 415 15.95 -3.44 -4.99
C GLY A 415 15.04 -2.27 -5.40
N GLN A 416 15.36 -1.03 -5.02
CA GLN A 416 14.58 0.15 -5.46
C GLN A 416 14.94 0.53 -6.90
N PRO A 417 13.97 0.81 -7.79
CA PRO A 417 14.24 1.17 -9.17
C PRO A 417 14.99 2.51 -9.27
N LEU A 418 16.04 2.54 -10.10
CA LEU A 418 16.80 3.78 -10.37
C LEU A 418 16.08 4.66 -11.40
N SER A 419 15.22 4.08 -12.24
CA SER A 419 14.34 4.83 -13.14
C SER A 419 13.10 5.31 -12.39
N LEU A 420 12.82 6.61 -12.47
CA LEU A 420 11.59 7.18 -11.91
C LEU A 420 10.36 6.68 -12.71
N PRO A 421 9.27 6.31 -12.04
CA PRO A 421 8.02 5.94 -12.72
C PRO A 421 7.40 7.15 -13.41
N ILE A 422 6.75 6.93 -14.55
CA ILE A 422 6.02 7.99 -15.26
C ILE A 422 4.76 8.37 -14.47
N TYR A 423 4.52 9.67 -14.30
CA TYR A 423 3.27 10.17 -13.72
C TYR A 423 2.20 10.30 -14.81
N ALA A 424 1.09 9.59 -14.65
CA ALA A 424 -0.02 9.66 -15.61
C ALA A 424 -0.67 11.06 -15.58
N THR A 425 -0.82 11.68 -16.75
CA THR A 425 -1.60 12.91 -16.90
C THR A 425 -3.09 12.55 -16.91
N PRO A 426 -3.95 13.21 -16.11
CA PRO A 426 -5.39 12.96 -16.15
C PRO A 426 -5.96 13.34 -17.54
N ALA A 427 -7.01 12.64 -17.96
CA ALA A 427 -7.69 12.93 -19.23
C ALA A 427 -8.44 14.27 -19.17
N ASP A 428 -8.49 14.98 -20.30
CA ASP A 428 -9.20 16.27 -20.39
C ASP A 428 -10.71 16.10 -20.15
N PRO A 429 -11.34 16.97 -19.32
CA PRO A 429 -12.78 16.92 -19.09
C PRO A 429 -13.53 17.25 -20.39
N LYS A 430 -14.46 16.38 -20.79
CA LYS A 430 -15.26 16.58 -22.00
C LYS A 430 -16.24 17.75 -21.82
N ALA A 431 -16.34 18.61 -22.83
CA ALA A 431 -17.39 19.62 -22.89
C ALA A 431 -18.75 18.97 -23.15
N LEU A 432 -19.77 19.35 -22.37
CA LEU A 432 -21.15 18.93 -22.61
C LEU A 432 -21.72 19.70 -23.81
N GLN A 433 -22.30 18.99 -24.79
CA GLN A 433 -22.95 19.59 -25.95
C GLN A 433 -24.48 19.49 -25.81
N ASN A 434 -25.16 20.64 -25.86
CA ASN A 434 -26.61 20.71 -25.88
C ASN A 434 -27.09 21.10 -27.29
N ALA A 435 -28.15 20.46 -27.78
CA ALA A 435 -28.76 20.78 -29.07
C ALA A 435 -30.18 21.31 -28.86
N ALA A 436 -30.46 22.51 -29.37
CA ALA A 436 -31.82 23.05 -29.46
C ALA A 436 -32.39 22.75 -30.85
N ILE A 437 -33.45 21.95 -30.91
CA ILE A 437 -34.11 21.55 -32.16
C ILE A 437 -35.44 22.31 -32.29
N ASN A 438 -35.61 23.05 -33.39
CA ASN A 438 -36.85 23.76 -33.68
C ASN A 438 -37.84 22.86 -34.43
N GLN A 439 -39.09 22.84 -34.00
CA GLN A 439 -40.17 22.14 -34.69
C GLN A 439 -40.86 23.07 -35.70
N SER A 440 -41.36 22.50 -36.80
CA SER A 440 -42.10 23.24 -37.83
C SER A 440 -43.51 22.67 -38.03
N GLN A 441 -44.51 23.53 -37.92
CA GLN A 441 -45.92 23.30 -38.15
C GLN A 441 -46.41 24.34 -39.16
N GLY A 442 -47.10 23.88 -40.22
CA GLY A 442 -47.61 24.74 -41.28
C GLY A 442 -48.78 25.62 -40.86
N GLY A 443 -49.03 26.69 -41.62
CA GLY A 443 -50.18 27.57 -41.43
C GLY A 443 -51.51 26.89 -41.79
N SER A 444 -52.59 27.30 -41.13
CA SER A 444 -53.94 26.78 -41.42
C SER A 444 -54.55 27.47 -42.66
N ALA A 445 -55.29 26.69 -43.47
CA ALA A 445 -56.07 27.20 -44.59
C ALA A 445 -57.25 28.08 -44.11
N LEU A 446 -57.73 28.97 -44.97
CA LEU A 446 -58.91 29.81 -44.68
C LEU A 446 -60.20 28.97 -44.70
N PRO A 447 -61.13 29.17 -43.75
CA PRO A 447 -62.41 28.48 -43.78
C PRO A 447 -63.35 29.07 -44.85
N ASN A 448 -64.27 28.24 -45.35
CA ASN A 448 -65.38 28.71 -46.19
C ASN A 448 -66.33 29.60 -45.36
N ALA A 449 -66.75 30.72 -45.93
CA ALA A 449 -67.68 31.65 -45.29
C ALA A 449 -68.99 31.78 -46.06
N VAL A 450 -70.05 32.09 -45.34
CA VAL A 450 -71.41 32.27 -45.87
C VAL A 450 -71.74 33.75 -45.87
N MET A 451 -72.44 34.22 -46.92
CA MET A 451 -72.90 35.60 -47.02
C MET A 451 -73.79 35.97 -45.81
N PRO A 452 -73.43 36.98 -45.00
CA PRO A 452 -74.22 37.36 -43.83
C PRO A 452 -75.51 38.09 -44.23
N THR A 453 -76.49 38.11 -43.32
CA THR A 453 -77.74 38.89 -43.49
C THR A 453 -77.59 40.34 -43.09
N GLN A 454 -76.59 40.65 -42.26
CA GLN A 454 -76.28 42.00 -41.83
C GLN A 454 -75.38 42.72 -42.84
N ARG A 455 -75.59 44.03 -42.98
CA ARG A 455 -74.74 44.92 -43.80
C ARG A 455 -73.32 45.02 -43.26
N PHE A 456 -72.40 45.45 -44.12
CA PHE A 456 -70.96 45.49 -43.82
C PHE A 456 -70.60 46.14 -42.47
N PRO A 457 -71.08 47.35 -42.11
CA PRO A 457 -70.65 48.00 -40.88
C PRO A 457 -71.00 47.20 -39.61
N VAL A 458 -72.14 46.50 -39.63
CA VAL A 458 -72.62 45.72 -38.49
C VAL A 458 -71.79 44.44 -38.33
N ILE A 459 -71.55 43.72 -39.43
CA ILE A 459 -70.75 42.49 -39.39
C ILE A 459 -69.26 42.79 -39.14
N LEU A 460 -68.73 43.92 -39.63
CA LEU A 460 -67.37 44.38 -39.36
C LEU A 460 -67.16 44.64 -37.86
N ASN A 461 -68.06 45.39 -37.23
CA ASN A 461 -67.97 45.64 -35.78
C ASN A 461 -68.09 44.35 -34.96
N SER A 462 -68.94 43.43 -35.40
CA SER A 462 -69.05 42.09 -34.82
C SER A 462 -67.75 41.28 -34.98
N ALA A 463 -67.07 41.37 -36.13
CA ALA A 463 -65.78 40.73 -36.37
C ALA A 463 -64.67 41.35 -35.51
N LYS A 464 -64.58 42.68 -35.42
CA LYS A 464 -63.62 43.39 -34.57
C LYS A 464 -63.77 43.00 -33.10
N SER A 465 -65.00 42.86 -32.61
CA SER A 465 -65.28 42.44 -31.23
C SER A 465 -64.72 41.06 -30.92
N VAL A 466 -64.95 40.06 -31.78
CA VAL A 466 -64.40 38.71 -31.57
C VAL A 466 -62.88 38.66 -31.74
N VAL A 467 -62.30 39.48 -32.62
CA VAL A 467 -60.84 39.59 -32.75
C VAL A 467 -60.20 40.19 -31.49
N ASN A 468 -60.81 41.21 -30.87
CA ASN A 468 -60.32 41.75 -29.60
C ASN A 468 -60.32 40.69 -28.49
N GLN A 469 -61.36 39.86 -28.41
CA GLN A 469 -61.41 38.76 -27.45
C GLN A 469 -60.31 37.71 -27.74
N LEU A 470 -60.00 37.45 -29.02
CA LEU A 470 -58.93 36.56 -29.42
C LEU A 470 -57.55 37.11 -28.97
N MET A 471 -57.29 38.41 -29.13
CA MET A 471 -56.06 39.05 -28.63
C MET A 471 -55.92 38.91 -27.10
N GLN A 472 -57.02 39.06 -26.35
CA GLN A 472 -57.01 38.84 -24.90
C GLN A 472 -56.64 37.40 -24.52
N PHE A 473 -57.14 36.40 -25.26
CA PHE A 473 -56.73 35.00 -25.05
C PHE A 473 -55.25 34.79 -25.39
N GLY A 474 -54.74 35.39 -26.48
CA GLY A 474 -53.32 35.33 -26.84
C GLY A 474 -52.41 35.89 -25.74
N SER A 475 -52.71 37.08 -25.23
CA SER A 475 -51.95 37.69 -24.13
C SER A 475 -51.98 36.87 -22.84
N SER A 476 -53.14 36.29 -22.49
CA SER A 476 -53.29 35.39 -21.34
C SER A 476 -52.46 34.12 -21.51
N LEU A 477 -52.42 33.55 -22.72
CA LEU A 477 -51.64 32.35 -23.02
C LEU A 477 -50.13 32.60 -22.92
N SER A 478 -49.64 33.76 -23.37
CA SER A 478 -48.23 34.17 -23.21
C SER A 478 -47.86 34.23 -21.74
N SER A 479 -48.64 34.98 -20.94
CA SER A 479 -48.40 35.15 -19.50
C SER A 479 -48.43 33.83 -18.73
N ILE A 480 -49.35 32.92 -19.08
CA ILE A 480 -49.41 31.58 -18.48
C ILE A 480 -48.17 30.75 -18.84
N THR A 481 -47.71 30.82 -20.09
CA THR A 481 -46.54 30.07 -20.56
C THR A 481 -45.26 30.58 -19.89
N GLU A 482 -45.06 31.90 -19.79
CA GLU A 482 -43.92 32.49 -19.09
C GLU A 482 -43.87 32.09 -17.60
N ARG A 483 -45.02 32.09 -16.92
CA ARG A 483 -45.12 31.66 -15.51
C ARG A 483 -44.86 30.16 -15.35
N GLN A 484 -45.29 29.35 -16.32
CA GLN A 484 -44.99 27.91 -16.34
C GLN A 484 -43.48 27.68 -16.38
N ASP A 485 -42.78 28.33 -17.31
CA ASP A 485 -41.33 28.16 -17.50
C ASP A 485 -40.54 28.67 -16.29
N ALA A 486 -40.94 29.81 -15.71
CA ALA A 486 -40.35 30.33 -14.48
C ALA A 486 -40.51 29.35 -13.30
N GLN A 487 -41.68 28.71 -13.19
CA GLN A 487 -41.94 27.75 -12.12
C GLN A 487 -41.14 26.45 -12.32
N ALA A 488 -41.05 25.95 -13.56
CA ALA A 488 -40.24 24.79 -13.90
C ALA A 488 -38.75 25.03 -13.62
N LEU A 489 -38.23 26.23 -13.95
CA LEU A 489 -36.85 26.61 -13.65
C LEU A 489 -36.60 26.70 -12.14
N SER A 490 -37.52 27.30 -11.38
CA SER A 490 -37.40 27.40 -9.92
C SER A 490 -37.36 26.02 -9.25
N GLU A 491 -38.15 25.07 -9.74
CA GLU A 491 -38.14 23.68 -9.27
C GLU A 491 -36.81 22.98 -9.62
N LEU A 492 -36.31 23.15 -10.85
CA LEU A 492 -35.02 22.62 -11.29
C LEU A 492 -33.85 23.14 -10.44
N LEU A 493 -33.75 24.45 -10.24
CA LEU A 493 -32.66 25.08 -9.46
C LEU A 493 -32.67 24.61 -8.00
N THR A 494 -33.85 24.49 -7.40
CA THR A 494 -33.97 23.99 -6.02
C THR A 494 -33.53 22.52 -5.92
N THR A 495 -33.90 21.71 -6.92
CA THR A 495 -33.50 20.30 -6.99
C THR A 495 -31.99 20.14 -7.12
N GLN A 496 -31.36 20.85 -8.08
CA GLN A 496 -29.92 20.86 -8.26
C GLN A 496 -29.18 21.39 -7.03
N GLY A 497 -29.71 22.43 -6.37
CA GLY A 497 -29.17 22.95 -5.12
C GLY A 497 -29.16 21.91 -4.00
N SER A 498 -30.23 21.13 -3.87
CA SER A 498 -30.31 20.02 -2.90
C SER A 498 -29.25 18.94 -3.17
N GLU A 499 -29.06 18.54 -4.43
CA GLU A 499 -28.02 17.57 -4.81
C GLU A 499 -26.59 18.07 -4.51
N ILE A 500 -26.31 19.35 -4.77
CA ILE A 500 -25.03 19.98 -4.44
C ILE A 500 -24.78 19.95 -2.92
N ILE A 501 -25.80 20.24 -2.10
CA ILE A 501 -25.68 20.19 -0.64
C ILE A 501 -25.35 18.77 -0.18
N LEU A 502 -26.00 17.74 -0.74
CA LEU A 502 -25.69 16.34 -0.43
C LEU A 502 -24.24 15.98 -0.76
N GLN A 503 -23.70 16.49 -1.87
CA GLN A 503 -22.30 16.28 -2.23
C GLN A 503 -21.35 17.01 -1.26
N ASN A 504 -21.67 18.24 -0.86
CA ASN A 504 -20.90 19.00 0.13
C ASN A 504 -20.90 18.31 1.50
N MET A 505 -22.02 17.71 1.91
CA MET A 505 -22.09 16.91 3.14
C MET A 505 -21.11 15.73 3.09
N LYS A 506 -21.01 15.02 1.95
CA LYS A 506 -20.05 13.91 1.79
C LYS A 506 -18.60 14.40 1.94
N TYR A 507 -18.26 15.55 1.34
CA TYR A 507 -16.95 16.17 1.52
C TYR A 507 -16.69 16.56 2.98
N GLN A 508 -17.68 17.15 3.65
CA GLN A 508 -17.56 17.53 5.05
C GLN A 508 -17.35 16.31 5.96
N VAL A 509 -18.02 15.18 5.69
CA VAL A 509 -17.78 13.90 6.39
C VAL A 509 -16.34 13.44 6.19
N LYS A 510 -15.80 13.52 4.97
CA LYS A 510 -14.39 13.19 4.71
C LYS A 510 -13.41 14.13 5.40
N SER A 511 -13.75 15.43 5.51
CA SER A 511 -12.96 16.36 6.32
C SER A 511 -13.01 16.00 7.83
N ILE A 512 -14.16 15.57 8.36
CA ILE A 512 -14.27 15.07 9.74
C ILE A 512 -13.43 13.80 9.96
N GLU A 513 -13.37 12.91 8.96
CA GLU A 513 -12.53 11.71 8.99
C GLU A 513 -11.03 12.07 9.02
N GLU A 514 -10.60 13.08 8.29
CA GLU A 514 -9.22 13.60 8.33
C GLU A 514 -8.77 13.96 9.76
N PHE A 515 -9.65 14.60 10.55
CA PHE A 515 -9.35 14.92 11.95
C PHE A 515 -9.04 13.69 12.80
N THR A 516 -9.58 12.51 12.46
CA THR A 516 -9.27 11.27 13.19
C THR A 516 -7.84 10.79 12.91
N TYR A 517 -7.35 10.92 11.68
CA TYR A 517 -5.96 10.63 11.32
C TYR A 517 -4.99 11.64 11.93
N ASN A 518 -5.34 12.93 11.92
CA ASN A 518 -4.56 13.97 12.60
C ASN A 518 -4.48 13.73 14.12
N GLU A 519 -5.56 13.25 14.74
CA GLU A 519 -5.58 12.87 16.14
C GLU A 519 -4.65 11.68 16.42
N GLN A 520 -4.65 10.65 15.56
CA GLN A 520 -3.75 9.51 15.67
C GLN A 520 -2.27 9.93 15.55
N ALA A 521 -1.94 10.79 14.58
CA ALA A 521 -0.58 11.31 14.40
C ALA A 521 -0.12 12.10 15.64
N LEU A 522 -0.96 13.00 16.19
CA LEU A 522 -0.63 13.74 17.40
C LEU A 522 -0.50 12.85 18.64
N LYS A 523 -1.30 11.79 18.76
CA LYS A 523 -1.16 10.80 19.84
C LYS A 523 0.16 10.04 19.75
N ALA A 524 0.62 9.70 18.54
CA ALA A 524 1.92 9.07 18.34
C ALA A 524 3.07 10.01 18.72
N LEU A 525 3.01 11.29 18.32
CA LEU A 525 3.99 12.31 18.71
C LEU A 525 4.02 12.51 20.23
N ARG A 526 2.85 12.58 20.88
CA ARG A 526 2.71 12.64 22.34
C ARG A 526 3.35 11.44 23.02
N ALA A 527 3.14 10.22 22.50
CA ALA A 527 3.75 9.01 23.05
C ALA A 527 5.28 9.05 22.95
N GLY A 528 5.83 9.51 21.81
CA GLY A 528 7.26 9.72 21.64
C GLY A 528 7.85 10.76 22.61
N ALA A 529 7.16 11.89 22.80
CA ALA A 529 7.56 12.90 23.79
C ALA A 529 7.52 12.34 25.22
N LYS A 530 6.48 11.58 25.57
CA LYS A 530 6.38 10.92 26.87
C LYS A 530 7.55 9.96 27.12
N LEU A 531 7.92 9.15 26.13
CA LEU A 531 9.07 8.25 26.25
C LEU A 531 10.37 9.02 26.51
N ARG A 532 10.58 10.18 25.86
CA ARG A 532 11.74 11.05 26.13
C ARG A 532 11.70 11.62 27.55
N VAL A 533 10.53 12.08 28.02
CA VAL A 533 10.36 12.55 29.40
C VAL A 533 10.73 11.45 30.39
N ASP A 534 10.18 10.24 30.22
CA ASP A 534 10.41 9.13 31.13
C ASP A 534 11.89 8.70 31.11
N HIS A 535 12.51 8.66 29.92
CA HIS A 535 13.94 8.32 29.76
C HIS A 535 14.88 9.34 30.42
N TYR A 536 14.75 10.63 30.09
CA TYR A 536 15.61 11.66 30.65
C TYR A 536 15.33 11.93 32.14
N SER A 537 14.10 11.69 32.61
CA SER A 537 13.83 11.72 34.06
C SER A 537 14.61 10.62 34.76
N LYS A 538 14.60 9.38 34.24
CA LYS A 538 15.38 8.29 34.83
C LYS A 538 16.88 8.58 34.87
N LEU A 539 17.46 9.07 33.77
CA LEU A 539 18.88 9.43 33.72
C LEU A 539 19.20 10.57 34.70
N TYR A 540 18.36 11.60 34.75
CA TYR A 540 18.52 12.73 35.66
C TYR A 540 18.42 12.31 37.14
N ASP A 541 17.48 11.43 37.47
CA ASP A 541 17.25 10.98 38.85
C ASP A 541 18.38 10.07 39.35
N GLU A 542 18.95 9.24 38.48
CA GLU A 542 20.12 8.40 38.79
C GLU A 542 21.43 9.22 38.85
N ASN A 543 21.63 10.14 37.88
CA ASN A 543 22.79 11.02 37.72
C ASN A 543 24.16 10.32 37.58
N ILE A 544 24.64 9.74 38.68
CA ILE A 544 25.92 9.04 38.80
C ILE A 544 25.61 7.58 39.10
N SER A 545 25.97 6.71 38.17
CA SER A 545 25.82 5.26 38.33
C SER A 545 26.84 4.69 39.32
N THR A 546 26.58 3.49 39.83
CA THR A 546 27.51 2.80 40.76
C THR A 546 28.93 2.67 40.21
N PRO A 547 29.17 2.28 38.93
CA PRO A 547 30.53 2.23 38.38
C PRO A 547 31.20 3.59 38.23
N GLU A 548 30.45 4.65 37.92
CA GLU A 548 30.99 6.01 37.83
C GLU A 548 31.42 6.54 39.21
N GLN A 549 30.65 6.23 40.25
CA GLN A 549 31.05 6.51 41.63
C GLN A 549 32.31 5.72 42.03
N GLN A 550 32.39 4.43 41.67
CA GLN A 550 33.59 3.62 41.91
C GLN A 550 34.83 4.20 41.19
N ALA A 551 34.69 4.69 39.96
CA ALA A 551 35.79 5.37 39.26
C ALA A 551 36.25 6.63 40.00
N MET A 552 35.31 7.43 40.52
CA MET A 552 35.61 8.61 41.33
C MET A 552 36.31 8.27 42.66
N ASP A 553 35.98 7.13 43.26
CA ASP A 553 36.62 6.62 44.47
C ASP A 553 38.03 6.08 44.18
N LEU A 554 38.23 5.41 43.03
CA LEU A 554 39.55 4.96 42.58
C LEU A 554 40.51 6.12 42.28
N TYR A 555 40.03 7.21 41.67
CA TYR A 555 40.83 8.43 41.50
C TYR A 555 41.27 9.02 42.85
N LEU A 556 40.38 9.04 43.84
CA LEU A 556 40.69 9.52 45.19
C LEU A 556 41.74 8.61 45.88
N ALA A 557 41.52 7.30 45.86
CA ALA A 557 42.46 6.33 46.43
C ALA A 557 43.85 6.43 45.79
N SER A 558 43.91 6.58 44.45
CA SER A 558 45.16 6.77 43.70
C SER A 558 45.89 8.05 44.09
N SER A 559 45.18 9.18 44.23
CA SER A 559 45.77 10.44 44.69
C SER A 559 46.38 10.30 46.10
N VAL A 560 45.68 9.64 47.03
CA VAL A 560 46.13 9.44 48.41
C VAL A 560 47.35 8.51 48.47
N LEU A 561 47.33 7.39 47.76
CA LEU A 561 48.44 6.43 47.73
C LEU A 561 49.73 7.04 47.14
N ASN A 562 49.62 7.89 46.11
CA ASN A 562 50.78 8.60 45.55
C ASN A 562 51.45 9.50 46.60
N THR A 563 50.67 10.20 47.42
CA THR A 563 51.23 11.04 48.51
C THR A 563 51.85 10.23 49.65
N ALA A 564 51.24 9.10 50.03
CA ALA A 564 51.78 8.23 51.08
C ALA A 564 53.15 7.62 50.70
N SER A 565 53.39 7.37 49.41
CA SER A 565 54.67 6.84 48.91
C SER A 565 55.87 7.79 49.08
N GLN A 566 55.62 9.10 49.28
CA GLN A 566 56.68 10.09 49.51
C GLN A 566 57.47 9.80 50.79
N GLY A 567 56.79 9.42 51.89
CA GLY A 567 57.43 9.07 53.16
C GLY A 567 58.33 7.83 53.05
N LEU A 568 57.93 6.85 52.23
CA LEU A 568 58.69 5.62 51.97
C LEU A 568 59.95 5.89 51.12
N ASN A 569 59.86 6.75 50.10
CA ASN A 569 61.01 7.13 49.28
C ASN A 569 62.05 7.95 50.06
N ILE A 570 61.61 8.83 50.96
CA ILE A 570 62.50 9.58 51.85
C ILE A 570 63.17 8.63 52.86
N ALA A 571 62.44 7.66 53.41
CA ALA A 571 63.00 6.65 54.30
C ALA A 571 64.03 5.74 53.59
N GLY A 572 63.74 5.32 52.35
CA GLY A 572 64.68 4.56 51.52
C GLY A 572 65.95 5.34 51.19
N ALA A 573 65.83 6.64 50.88
CA ALA A 573 66.99 7.50 50.67
C ALA A 573 67.81 7.71 51.94
N ALA A 574 67.19 7.78 53.12
CA ALA A 574 67.91 7.82 54.38
C ALA A 574 68.71 6.53 54.65
N ALA A 575 68.17 5.37 54.26
CA ALA A 575 68.87 4.09 54.34
C ALA A 575 70.05 4.00 53.35
N ASP A 576 69.91 4.54 52.13
CA ASP A 576 70.95 4.59 51.09
C ASP A 576 72.13 5.54 51.40
N LEU A 577 72.01 6.38 52.44
CA LEU A 577 73.10 7.23 52.94
C LEU A 577 74.04 6.48 53.87
N VAL A 578 73.61 5.33 54.41
CA VAL A 578 74.46 4.48 55.25
C VAL A 578 75.49 3.78 54.35
N PRO A 579 76.78 3.71 54.73
CA PRO A 579 77.78 2.99 53.95
C PRO A 579 77.39 1.52 53.77
N ASN A 580 77.47 0.99 52.55
CA ASN A 580 77.18 -0.41 52.25
C ASN A 580 78.44 -1.24 51.95
N ILE A 581 79.63 -0.63 51.96
CA ILE A 581 80.94 -1.28 51.81
C ILE A 581 81.79 -0.95 53.05
N TYR A 582 82.31 -2.00 53.70
CA TYR A 582 83.15 -1.93 54.91
C TYR A 582 84.44 -2.74 54.70
N GLY A 583 85.55 -2.33 55.33
CA GLY A 583 86.87 -3.00 55.22
C GLY A 583 87.96 -2.08 54.65
N PHE A 584 88.86 -2.62 53.82
CA PHE A 584 90.00 -1.85 53.26
C PHE A 584 89.61 -0.74 52.26
N ALA A 585 88.37 -0.77 51.74
CA ALA A 585 87.70 0.37 51.13
C ALA A 585 86.49 0.71 52.00
N VAL A 586 86.43 1.96 52.49
CA VAL A 586 85.33 2.46 53.34
C VAL A 586 84.50 3.44 52.53
N GLY A 587 83.22 3.15 52.41
CA GLY A 587 82.25 4.04 51.77
C GLY A 587 81.75 3.58 50.41
N SER A 588 80.54 4.04 50.08
CA SER A 588 79.89 4.07 48.77
C SER A 588 78.45 4.61 48.99
N SER A 589 78.30 5.65 49.81
CA SER A 589 77.00 6.26 50.07
C SER A 589 76.57 7.08 48.85
N ARG A 590 75.32 6.90 48.42
CA ARG A 590 74.78 7.68 47.30
C ARG A 590 74.44 9.09 47.78
N LEU A 591 75.39 10.02 47.69
CA LEU A 591 75.19 11.43 48.11
C LEU A 591 74.04 12.14 47.38
N GLY A 592 73.70 11.68 46.16
CA GLY A 592 72.54 12.17 45.41
C GLY A 592 71.18 11.60 45.87
N ALA A 593 71.14 10.63 46.80
CA ALA A 593 69.91 9.92 47.16
C ALA A 593 68.83 10.84 47.77
N LEU A 594 69.20 11.80 48.61
CA LEU A 594 68.28 12.79 49.18
C LEU A 594 67.71 13.76 48.13
N PHE A 595 68.55 14.26 47.21
CA PHE A 595 68.11 15.12 46.12
C PHE A 595 67.19 14.36 45.15
N ASN A 596 67.52 13.10 44.86
CA ASN A 596 66.69 12.23 44.04
C ASN A 596 65.34 11.93 44.71
N ALA A 597 65.32 11.59 46.02
CA ALA A 597 64.07 11.34 46.75
C ALA A 597 63.20 12.61 46.89
N THR A 598 63.81 13.79 47.03
CA THR A 598 63.08 15.06 47.04
C THR A 598 62.49 15.38 45.66
N SER A 599 63.26 15.17 44.58
CA SER A 599 62.78 15.28 43.20
C SER A 599 61.63 14.29 42.92
N ILE A 600 61.78 13.03 43.33
CA ILE A 600 60.71 12.01 43.25
C ILE A 600 59.49 12.45 44.07
N GLY A 601 59.68 13.00 45.28
CA GLY A 601 58.59 13.53 46.10
C GLY A 601 57.83 14.69 45.44
N LEU A 602 58.53 15.60 44.77
CA LEU A 602 57.91 16.69 44.00
C LEU A 602 57.18 16.16 42.75
N GLN A 603 57.75 15.19 42.04
CA GLN A 603 57.09 14.52 40.90
C GLN A 603 55.82 13.77 41.34
N LEU A 604 55.87 13.04 42.46
CA LEU A 604 54.72 12.35 43.05
C LEU A 604 53.63 13.34 43.49
N SER A 605 54.01 14.48 44.06
CA SER A 605 53.07 15.55 44.43
C SER A 605 52.43 16.19 43.20
N GLY A 606 53.20 16.40 42.13
CA GLY A 606 52.70 16.85 40.83
C GLY A 606 51.71 15.86 40.21
N SER A 607 52.04 14.56 40.24
CA SER A 607 51.15 13.48 39.77
C SER A 607 49.87 13.36 40.62
N ALA A 608 49.96 13.44 41.95
CA ALA A 608 48.80 13.44 42.83
C ALA A 608 47.89 14.65 42.56
N THR A 609 48.46 15.84 42.38
CA THR A 609 47.71 17.06 42.02
C THR A 609 47.03 16.90 40.66
N ARG A 610 47.70 16.28 39.68
CA ARG A 610 47.10 15.97 38.37
C ARG A 610 45.92 14.99 38.50
N ILE A 611 46.07 13.92 39.28
CA ILE A 611 44.99 12.93 39.52
C ILE A 611 43.80 13.60 40.21
N ALA A 612 44.04 14.47 41.19
CA ALA A 612 42.97 15.24 41.84
C ALA A 612 42.28 16.22 40.87
N ALA A 613 43.04 16.85 39.97
CA ALA A 613 42.50 17.69 38.91
C ALA A 613 41.66 16.89 37.90
N ASP A 614 42.13 15.70 37.49
CA ASP A 614 41.40 14.80 36.61
C ASP A 614 40.09 14.30 37.26
N ARG A 615 40.12 13.97 38.57
CA ARG A 615 38.92 13.65 39.35
C ARG A 615 37.93 14.81 39.35
N LEU A 616 38.39 16.03 39.63
CA LEU A 616 37.53 17.21 39.64
C LEU A 616 36.95 17.49 38.25
N SER A 617 37.76 17.38 37.20
CA SER A 617 37.32 17.52 35.82
C SER A 617 36.24 16.48 35.48
N GLN A 618 36.44 15.22 35.87
CA GLN A 618 35.46 14.15 35.63
C GLN A 618 34.15 14.40 36.39
N SER A 619 34.22 14.87 37.64
CA SER A 619 33.06 15.28 38.43
C SER A 619 32.28 16.41 37.75
N GLU A 620 32.98 17.43 37.23
CA GLU A 620 32.35 18.55 36.51
C GLU A 620 31.74 18.11 35.18
N CYS A 621 32.34 17.14 34.49
CA CYS A 621 31.73 16.52 33.32
C CYS A 621 30.39 15.83 33.67
N TYR A 622 30.33 15.07 34.77
CA TYR A 622 29.08 14.46 35.23
C TYR A 622 28.03 15.49 35.61
N ARG A 623 28.43 16.57 36.30
CA ARG A 623 27.52 17.67 36.65
C ARG A 623 26.96 18.37 35.41
N ARG A 624 27.80 18.69 34.40
CA ARG A 624 27.34 19.30 33.14
C ARG A 624 26.42 18.38 32.34
N ARG A 625 26.72 17.08 32.32
CA ARG A 625 25.84 16.07 31.72
C ARG A 625 24.48 16.01 32.43
N HIS A 626 24.48 16.11 33.76
CA HIS A 626 23.26 16.17 34.57
C HIS A 626 22.43 17.43 34.26
N ASP A 627 23.07 18.59 34.16
CA ASP A 627 22.43 19.85 33.74
C ASP A 627 21.80 19.71 32.33
N GLU A 628 22.52 19.08 31.39
CA GLU A 628 22.04 18.80 30.03
C GLU A 628 20.82 17.85 30.03
N TRP A 629 20.87 16.76 30.80
CA TRP A 629 19.71 15.88 30.97
C TRP A 629 18.51 16.59 31.57
N GLY A 630 18.73 17.50 32.52
CA GLY A 630 17.68 18.36 33.08
C GLY A 630 17.01 19.21 31.99
N SER A 631 17.82 19.88 31.17
CA SER A 631 17.34 20.67 30.04
C SER A 631 16.57 19.84 29.00
N LEU A 632 17.07 18.66 28.64
CA LEU A 632 16.43 17.75 27.69
C LEU A 632 15.10 17.21 28.23
N ARG A 633 15.05 16.84 29.51
CA ARG A 633 13.83 16.42 30.19
C ARG A 633 12.78 17.52 30.17
N ASP A 634 13.16 18.74 30.53
CA ASP A 634 12.21 19.85 30.65
C ASP A 634 11.73 20.36 29.28
N THR A 635 12.59 20.26 28.26
CA THR A 635 12.19 20.44 26.85
C THR A 635 11.16 19.39 26.44
N ALA A 636 11.41 18.11 26.71
CA ALA A 636 10.47 17.03 26.39
C ALA A 636 9.14 17.15 27.15
N LYS A 637 9.16 17.65 28.40
CA LYS A 637 7.93 17.96 29.16
C LYS A 637 7.14 19.09 28.49
N SER A 638 7.82 20.14 28.05
CA SER A 638 7.19 21.26 27.35
C SER A 638 6.58 20.82 26.01
N GLU A 639 7.28 19.96 25.26
CA GLU A 639 6.73 19.32 24.05
C GLU A 639 5.48 18.49 24.35
N LEU A 640 5.50 17.70 25.43
CA LEU A 640 4.35 16.90 25.85
C LEU A 640 3.12 17.78 26.14
N GLU A 641 3.31 18.87 26.88
CA GLU A 641 2.26 19.85 27.15
C GLU A 641 1.77 20.55 25.88
N GLN A 642 2.68 20.89 24.96
CA GLN A 642 2.32 21.43 23.65
C GLN A 642 1.43 20.47 22.86
N PHE A 643 1.77 19.18 22.80
CA PHE A 643 0.94 18.17 22.11
C PHE A 643 -0.40 17.95 22.81
N ASN A 644 -0.46 18.00 24.14
CA ASN A 644 -1.73 17.96 24.88
C ASN A 644 -2.62 19.15 24.52
N ALA A 645 -2.07 20.36 24.46
CA ALA A 645 -2.79 21.56 24.06
C ALA A 645 -3.25 21.49 22.60
N GLN A 646 -2.43 20.97 21.69
CA GLN A 646 -2.81 20.76 20.28
C GLN A 646 -3.93 19.73 20.13
N LEU A 647 -3.92 18.64 20.89
CA LEU A 647 -5.01 17.66 20.93
C LEU A 647 -6.32 18.30 21.42
N ALA A 648 -6.26 19.14 22.46
CA ALA A 648 -7.42 19.88 22.94
C ALA A 648 -7.96 20.85 21.88
N ALA A 649 -7.08 21.59 21.18
CA ALA A 649 -7.47 22.46 20.07
C ALA A 649 -8.06 21.67 18.89
N LEU A 650 -7.50 20.51 18.57
CA LEU A 650 -8.00 19.63 17.51
C LEU A 650 -9.41 19.11 17.83
N LYS A 651 -9.67 18.77 19.10
CA LYS A 651 -11.01 18.37 19.56
C LYS A 651 -12.04 19.48 19.31
N VAL A 652 -11.72 20.73 19.66
CA VAL A 652 -12.60 21.88 19.39
C VAL A 652 -12.83 22.08 17.89
N ARG A 653 -11.78 21.95 17.06
CA ARG A 653 -11.93 22.01 15.59
C ARG A 653 -12.82 20.92 15.03
N LYS A 654 -12.69 19.69 15.55
CA LYS A 654 -13.55 18.56 15.18
C LYS A 654 -15.00 18.81 15.59
N GLU A 655 -15.25 19.35 16.77
CA GLU A 655 -16.60 19.75 17.21
C GLU A 655 -17.19 20.83 16.30
N ALA A 656 -16.42 21.86 15.94
CA ALA A 656 -16.83 22.88 14.99
C ALA A 656 -17.14 22.31 13.59
N ALA A 657 -16.33 21.36 13.10
CA ALA A 657 -16.57 20.68 11.83
C ALA A 657 -17.85 19.83 11.85
N ASN A 658 -18.20 19.23 12.99
CA ASN A 658 -19.47 18.53 13.18
C ASN A 658 -20.65 19.50 13.18
N LEU A 659 -20.55 20.64 13.87
CA LEU A 659 -21.57 21.69 13.82
C LEU A 659 -21.78 22.21 12.40
N GLN A 660 -20.71 22.34 11.61
CA GLN A 660 -20.80 22.70 10.20
C GLN A 660 -21.56 21.64 9.39
N LEU A 661 -21.32 20.35 9.63
CA LEU A 661 -22.08 19.27 9.01
C LEU A 661 -23.56 19.33 9.40
N ASP A 662 -23.87 19.59 10.66
CA ASP A 662 -25.25 19.73 11.12
C ASP A 662 -25.93 20.96 10.52
N SER A 663 -25.20 22.07 10.32
CA SER A 663 -25.69 23.22 9.55
C SER A 663 -25.99 22.85 8.09
N MET A 664 -25.16 22.02 7.44
CA MET A 664 -25.42 21.55 6.08
C MET A 664 -26.64 20.61 6.03
N LYS A 665 -26.83 19.74 7.04
CA LYS A 665 -28.04 18.90 7.16
C LYS A 665 -29.29 19.77 7.29
N LEU A 666 -29.23 20.83 8.10
CA LEU A 666 -30.33 21.77 8.24
C LEU A 666 -30.62 22.49 6.91
N GLN A 667 -29.59 22.94 6.19
CA GLN A 667 -29.75 23.52 4.85
C GLN A 667 -30.36 22.53 3.86
N GLN A 668 -29.98 21.25 3.92
CA GLN A 668 -30.58 20.19 3.10
C GLN A 668 -32.07 20.01 3.43
N GLN A 669 -32.42 20.00 4.72
CA GLN A 669 -33.82 19.92 5.15
C GLN A 669 -34.61 21.14 4.67
N GLN A 670 -34.08 22.35 4.83
CA GLN A 670 -34.70 23.58 4.34
C GLN A 670 -34.89 23.57 2.82
N ALA A 671 -33.89 23.11 2.06
CA ALA A 671 -34.01 22.96 0.61
C ALA A 671 -35.09 21.94 0.22
N GLN A 672 -35.23 20.85 0.98
CA GLN A 672 -36.27 19.84 0.77
C GLN A 672 -37.66 20.39 1.11
N GLU A 673 -37.81 21.14 2.19
CA GLU A 673 -39.04 21.83 2.57
C GLU A 673 -39.44 22.87 1.51
N HIS A 674 -38.47 23.63 0.99
CA HIS A 674 -38.70 24.57 -0.12
C HIS A 674 -39.15 23.85 -1.40
N LEU A 675 -38.52 22.73 -1.76
CA LEU A 675 -38.94 21.91 -2.90
C LEU A 675 -40.37 21.38 -2.71
N THR A 676 -40.66 20.86 -1.52
CA THR A 676 -42.00 20.36 -1.16
C THR A 676 -43.03 21.49 -1.23
N PHE A 677 -42.67 22.70 -0.81
CA PHE A 677 -43.52 23.88 -0.98
C PHE A 677 -43.76 24.21 -2.47
N LEU A 678 -42.72 24.23 -3.31
CA LEU A 678 -42.86 24.50 -4.75
C LEU A 678 -43.73 23.45 -5.46
N GLN A 679 -43.69 22.20 -5.01
CA GLN A 679 -44.50 21.10 -5.54
C GLN A 679 -45.95 21.17 -5.05
N ASN A 680 -46.17 21.48 -3.77
CA ASN A 680 -47.49 21.43 -3.13
C ASN A 680 -48.27 22.74 -3.21
N LYS A 681 -47.63 23.88 -3.49
CA LYS A 681 -48.35 25.15 -3.64
C LYS A 681 -49.35 25.05 -4.78
N PHE A 682 -50.47 25.76 -4.64
CA PHE A 682 -51.52 25.74 -5.65
C PHE A 682 -51.03 26.20 -7.03
N THR A 683 -50.22 27.26 -7.09
CA THR A 683 -49.62 27.82 -8.32
C THR A 683 -48.35 27.07 -8.75
N ASN A 684 -48.37 25.74 -8.73
CA ASN A 684 -47.26 24.88 -9.15
C ASN A 684 -47.20 24.69 -10.68
N THR A 685 -46.17 23.98 -11.13
CA THR A 685 -45.94 23.65 -12.55
C THR A 685 -47.13 22.91 -13.15
N ALA A 686 -47.77 22.01 -12.39
CA ALA A 686 -48.92 21.23 -12.85
C ALA A 686 -50.16 22.09 -13.14
N LEU A 687 -50.46 23.10 -12.30
CA LEU A 687 -51.54 24.04 -12.55
C LEU A 687 -51.31 24.81 -13.85
N TYR A 688 -50.10 25.37 -14.06
CA TYR A 688 -49.81 26.14 -15.27
C TYR A 688 -49.81 25.27 -16.53
N ASN A 689 -49.33 24.03 -16.45
CA ASN A 689 -49.49 23.03 -17.52
C ASN A 689 -50.96 22.82 -17.89
N TRP A 690 -51.82 22.63 -16.89
CA TRP A 690 -53.26 22.46 -17.10
C TRP A 690 -53.91 23.73 -17.67
N LEU A 691 -53.61 24.91 -17.12
CA LEU A 691 -54.12 26.20 -17.59
C LEU A 691 -53.73 26.46 -19.04
N ARG A 692 -52.46 26.25 -19.40
CA ARG A 692 -51.96 26.40 -20.77
C ARG A 692 -52.69 25.45 -21.71
N GLY A 693 -52.81 24.17 -21.34
CA GLY A 693 -53.52 23.17 -22.14
C GLY A 693 -55.00 23.50 -22.34
N LYS A 694 -55.70 23.90 -21.27
CA LYS A 694 -57.11 24.30 -21.33
C LYS A 694 -57.33 25.57 -22.14
N LEU A 695 -56.52 26.61 -21.92
CA LEU A 695 -56.64 27.85 -22.68
C LEU A 695 -56.32 27.63 -24.15
N MET A 696 -55.31 26.82 -24.48
CA MET A 696 -54.99 26.49 -25.88
C MET A 696 -56.13 25.73 -26.57
N ALA A 697 -56.79 24.81 -25.86
CA ALA A 697 -57.97 24.10 -26.35
C ALA A 697 -59.19 25.00 -26.59
N ILE A 698 -59.23 26.19 -25.99
CA ILE A 698 -60.24 27.23 -26.25
C ILE A 698 -59.76 28.19 -27.35
N TYR A 699 -58.50 28.60 -27.29
CA TYR A 699 -57.90 29.62 -28.14
C TYR A 699 -57.92 29.22 -29.62
N LYS A 700 -57.55 27.98 -29.96
CA LYS A 700 -57.56 27.52 -31.35
C LYS A 700 -58.98 27.44 -31.95
N PRO A 701 -59.97 26.78 -31.33
CA PRO A 701 -61.34 26.82 -31.85
C PRO A 701 -61.92 28.24 -31.90
N PHE A 702 -61.59 29.11 -30.95
CA PHE A 702 -62.04 30.50 -30.97
C PHE A 702 -61.41 31.30 -32.12
N TYR A 703 -60.15 31.04 -32.46
CA TYR A 703 -59.52 31.57 -33.69
C TYR A 703 -60.30 31.14 -34.94
N ASP A 704 -60.69 29.86 -35.04
CA ASP A 704 -61.42 29.35 -36.21
C ASP A 704 -62.79 30.04 -36.39
N LEU A 705 -63.50 30.30 -35.29
CA LEU A 705 -64.74 31.08 -35.30
C LEU A 705 -64.49 32.55 -35.68
N THR A 706 -63.42 33.12 -35.14
CA THR A 706 -63.03 34.52 -35.36
C THR A 706 -62.70 34.76 -36.84
N ILE A 707 -61.86 33.92 -37.44
CA ILE A 707 -61.49 34.06 -38.84
C ILE A 707 -62.68 33.81 -39.78
N SER A 708 -63.59 32.89 -39.42
CA SER A 708 -64.85 32.72 -40.15
C SER A 708 -65.70 33.99 -40.14
N ARG A 709 -65.84 34.67 -38.99
CA ARG A 709 -66.57 35.95 -38.90
C ARG A 709 -65.88 37.09 -39.66
N CYS A 710 -64.55 37.12 -39.65
CA CYS A 710 -63.79 38.07 -40.48
C CYS A 710 -64.07 37.86 -41.98
N ARG A 711 -64.14 36.60 -42.43
CA ARG A 711 -64.52 36.25 -43.81
C ARG A 711 -65.98 36.61 -44.12
N MET A 712 -66.91 36.53 -43.16
CA MET A 712 -68.28 37.02 -43.37
C MET A 712 -68.31 38.54 -43.60
N ALA A 713 -67.50 39.30 -42.84
CA ALA A 713 -67.39 40.74 -43.05
C ALA A 713 -66.79 41.09 -44.43
N GLU A 714 -65.84 40.29 -44.91
CA GLU A 714 -65.29 40.41 -46.26
C GLU A 714 -66.32 40.12 -47.36
N LEU A 715 -67.18 39.11 -47.17
CA LEU A 715 -68.27 38.85 -48.11
C LEU A 715 -69.29 40.00 -48.12
N ALA A 716 -69.62 40.58 -46.96
CA ALA A 716 -70.49 41.75 -46.89
C ALA A 716 -69.88 42.99 -47.57
N TYR A 717 -68.57 43.20 -47.41
CA TYR A 717 -67.84 44.26 -48.12
C TYR A 717 -67.96 44.11 -49.63
N GLN A 718 -67.66 42.90 -50.13
CA GLN A 718 -67.75 42.55 -51.55
C GLN A 718 -69.17 42.76 -52.06
N TYR A 719 -70.16 42.36 -51.25
CA TYR A 719 -71.56 42.50 -51.60
C TYR A 719 -72.06 43.93 -51.59
N ASP A 720 -71.65 44.79 -50.66
CA ASP A 720 -72.12 46.18 -50.58
C ASP A 720 -71.57 47.03 -51.74
N LEU A 721 -70.30 46.84 -52.07
CA LEU A 721 -69.60 47.64 -53.08
C LEU A 721 -69.64 47.04 -54.49
N GLY A 722 -70.00 45.75 -54.62
CA GLY A 722 -69.93 45.03 -55.90
C GLY A 722 -68.49 44.74 -56.33
N GLU A 723 -67.61 44.51 -55.36
CA GLU A 723 -66.16 44.35 -55.53
C GLU A 723 -65.71 42.91 -55.26
N THR A 724 -64.52 42.51 -55.73
CA THR A 724 -63.96 41.15 -55.53
C THR A 724 -62.67 41.14 -54.70
N GLN A 725 -62.26 42.29 -54.17
CA GLN A 725 -61.04 42.43 -53.37
C GLN A 725 -61.08 41.58 -52.10
N THR A 726 -59.94 40.98 -51.75
CA THR A 726 -59.77 40.18 -50.54
C THR A 726 -58.81 40.82 -49.54
N PHE A 727 -59.10 40.65 -48.25
CA PHE A 727 -58.34 41.24 -47.13
C PHE A 727 -57.86 40.18 -46.13
N ILE A 728 -58.68 39.16 -45.86
CA ILE A 728 -58.31 38.13 -44.89
C ILE A 728 -57.40 37.12 -45.57
N ARG A 729 -56.14 37.04 -45.13
CA ARG A 729 -55.11 36.15 -45.67
C ARG A 729 -54.93 34.88 -44.82
N PRO A 730 -54.55 33.73 -45.42
CA PRO A 730 -54.16 32.54 -44.67
C PRO A 730 -52.87 32.81 -43.87
N GLY A 731 -52.65 32.04 -42.80
CA GLY A 731 -51.39 32.08 -42.03
C GLY A 731 -51.34 33.04 -40.85
N ALA A 732 -52.46 33.64 -40.45
CA ALA A 732 -52.54 34.39 -39.18
C ALA A 732 -52.23 33.50 -37.96
N TRP A 733 -52.61 32.22 -38.02
CA TRP A 733 -52.22 31.22 -37.03
C TRP A 733 -50.88 30.56 -37.36
N GLN A 734 -49.89 30.73 -36.47
CA GLN A 734 -48.56 30.11 -36.55
C GLN A 734 -48.41 29.01 -35.49
N GLY A 735 -48.43 27.73 -35.90
CA GLY A 735 -48.38 26.59 -34.97
C GLY A 735 -47.11 26.54 -34.11
N ASN A 736 -45.96 26.90 -34.67
CA ASN A 736 -44.65 26.92 -33.99
C ASN A 736 -44.62 27.86 -32.77
N TYR A 737 -45.47 28.88 -32.78
CA TYR A 737 -45.56 29.89 -31.73
C TYR A 737 -46.90 29.82 -31.01
N SER A 738 -47.52 28.64 -30.97
CA SER A 738 -48.83 28.41 -30.31
C SER A 738 -49.94 29.34 -30.80
N GLY A 739 -49.85 29.85 -32.03
CA GLY A 739 -50.84 30.77 -32.61
C GLY A 739 -50.86 32.16 -31.98
N LEU A 740 -49.84 32.55 -31.21
CA LEU A 740 -49.72 33.90 -30.68
C LEU A 740 -49.66 34.92 -31.83
N MET A 741 -50.13 36.15 -31.58
CA MET A 741 -50.27 37.25 -32.55
C MET A 741 -51.32 37.07 -33.67
N ALA A 742 -52.10 35.99 -33.64
CA ALA A 742 -53.14 35.76 -34.64
C ALA A 742 -54.26 36.83 -34.61
N GLY A 743 -54.62 37.32 -33.42
CA GLY A 743 -55.65 38.36 -33.26
C GLY A 743 -55.21 39.72 -33.81
N GLU A 744 -54.00 40.13 -33.50
CA GLU A 744 -53.37 41.36 -34.00
C GLU A 744 -53.33 41.36 -35.53
N GLY A 745 -52.94 40.23 -36.14
CA GLY A 745 -52.94 40.06 -37.59
C GLY A 745 -54.33 40.17 -38.22
N LEU A 746 -55.35 39.57 -37.60
CA LEU A 746 -56.74 39.70 -38.08
C LEU A 746 -57.30 41.10 -37.90
N MET A 747 -57.00 41.78 -36.79
CA MET A 747 -57.46 43.16 -36.53
C MET A 747 -56.89 44.12 -37.56
N HIS A 748 -55.61 43.93 -37.91
CA HIS A 748 -54.97 44.68 -38.98
C HIS A 748 -55.72 44.52 -40.31
N ASN A 749 -56.03 43.28 -40.71
CA ASN A 749 -56.78 43.02 -41.95
C ASN A 749 -58.19 43.63 -41.93
N LEU A 750 -58.90 43.55 -40.80
CA LEU A 750 -60.23 44.18 -40.66
C LEU A 750 -60.17 45.70 -40.78
N THR A 751 -59.13 46.32 -40.21
CA THR A 751 -58.93 47.77 -40.28
C THR A 751 -58.60 48.22 -41.70
N GLN A 752 -57.81 47.43 -42.44
CA GLN A 752 -57.56 47.68 -43.87
C GLN A 752 -58.85 47.61 -44.70
N MET A 753 -59.69 46.61 -44.42
CA MET A 753 -60.98 46.43 -45.10
C MET A 753 -61.94 47.60 -44.81
N GLU A 754 -62.00 48.06 -43.56
CA GLU A 754 -62.79 49.23 -43.19
C GLU A 754 -62.32 50.50 -43.89
N ASN A 755 -61.01 50.76 -43.90
CA ASN A 755 -60.45 51.92 -44.58
C ASN A 755 -60.82 51.92 -46.08
N SER A 756 -60.68 50.77 -46.73
CA SER A 756 -61.08 50.59 -48.14
C SER A 756 -62.58 50.80 -48.35
N TYR A 757 -63.43 50.43 -47.39
CA TYR A 757 -64.86 50.67 -47.48
C TYR A 757 -65.16 52.17 -47.40
N LEU A 758 -64.56 52.88 -46.45
CA LEU A 758 -64.76 54.33 -46.28
C LEU A 758 -64.25 55.14 -47.48
N GLU A 759 -63.18 54.70 -48.14
CA GLU A 759 -62.66 55.34 -49.36
C GLU A 759 -63.55 55.12 -50.59
N LYS A 760 -64.22 53.96 -50.67
CA LYS A 760 -65.02 53.55 -51.83
C LYS A 760 -66.52 53.82 -51.69
N ASP A 761 -67.02 53.94 -50.47
CA ASP A 761 -68.43 54.22 -50.22
C ASP A 761 -68.81 55.60 -50.78
N LYS A 762 -69.96 55.65 -51.44
CA LYS A 762 -70.47 56.85 -52.10
C LYS A 762 -71.97 56.91 -51.89
N ARG A 763 -72.48 58.15 -51.79
CA ARG A 763 -73.93 58.39 -51.80
C ARG A 763 -74.50 57.91 -53.14
N ALA A 764 -75.37 56.91 -53.08
CA ALA A 764 -76.03 56.38 -54.26
C ALA A 764 -77.10 57.35 -54.74
N LEU A 765 -77.46 57.27 -56.02
CA LEU A 765 -78.66 57.92 -56.52
C LEU A 765 -79.83 56.96 -56.30
N GLU A 766 -80.72 57.26 -55.37
CA GLU A 766 -81.91 56.46 -55.10
C GLU A 766 -83.05 56.80 -56.08
N ILE A 767 -83.56 55.79 -56.77
CA ILE A 767 -84.56 55.95 -57.83
C ILE A 767 -85.70 54.95 -57.62
N THR A 768 -86.93 55.43 -57.75
CA THR A 768 -88.13 54.60 -57.81
C THR A 768 -88.62 54.49 -59.24
N LYS A 769 -88.61 53.28 -59.80
CA LYS A 769 -89.32 52.97 -61.06
C LYS A 769 -90.64 52.29 -60.72
N ILE A 770 -91.73 52.90 -61.15
CA ILE A 770 -93.06 52.29 -61.08
C ILE A 770 -93.26 51.54 -62.40
N VAL A 771 -93.56 50.25 -62.31
CA VAL A 771 -93.75 49.36 -63.45
C VAL A 771 -95.16 48.80 -63.38
N SER A 772 -96.01 49.21 -64.32
CA SER A 772 -97.29 48.56 -64.60
C SER A 772 -97.02 47.30 -65.42
N LEU A 773 -97.50 46.13 -64.97
CA LEU A 773 -97.38 44.92 -65.76
C LEU A 773 -98.33 44.93 -66.97
N ASP A 774 -99.47 45.62 -66.90
CA ASP A 774 -100.35 45.80 -68.05
C ASP A 774 -99.63 46.56 -69.18
N ASP A 775 -98.98 47.68 -68.87
CA ASP A 775 -98.17 48.44 -69.84
C ASP A 775 -97.06 47.57 -70.44
N VAL A 776 -96.38 46.78 -69.61
CA VAL A 776 -95.28 45.92 -70.05
C VAL A 776 -95.80 44.79 -70.95
N TYR A 777 -96.91 44.13 -70.59
CA TYR A 777 -97.47 43.04 -71.36
C TYR A 777 -98.10 43.50 -72.68
N GLN A 778 -98.74 44.68 -72.71
CA GLN A 778 -99.23 45.28 -73.94
C GLN A 778 -98.09 45.80 -74.84
N GLY A 779 -96.95 46.16 -74.23
CA GLY A 779 -95.73 46.60 -74.92
C GLY A 779 -94.84 45.49 -75.49
N LEU A 780 -95.21 44.22 -75.32
CA LEU A 780 -94.44 43.08 -75.85
C LEU A 780 -94.41 43.08 -77.38
N SER A 781 -93.27 42.69 -77.96
CA SER A 781 -93.08 42.59 -79.41
C SER A 781 -93.90 41.47 -80.07
N SER A 782 -94.23 40.42 -79.32
CA SER A 782 -95.07 39.29 -79.72
C SER A 782 -95.90 38.81 -78.55
N ASP A 783 -97.04 38.17 -78.81
CA ASP A 783 -97.95 37.61 -77.79
C ASP A 783 -98.43 38.62 -76.74
N LYS A 784 -98.52 39.91 -77.12
CA LYS A 784 -99.02 40.98 -76.26
C LYS A 784 -100.49 40.79 -75.89
N PHE A 785 -100.84 41.17 -74.68
CA PHE A 785 -102.19 41.06 -74.15
C PHE A 785 -102.43 42.17 -73.13
N GLY A 786 -103.70 42.54 -72.94
CA GLY A 786 -104.13 43.43 -71.86
C GLY A 786 -104.70 42.64 -70.68
N PHE A 787 -104.73 43.27 -69.50
CA PHE A 787 -105.21 42.64 -68.27
C PHE A 787 -106.68 42.21 -68.31
N GLU A 788 -107.51 42.75 -69.21
CA GLU A 788 -108.88 42.29 -69.43
C GLU A 788 -108.96 40.80 -69.83
N GLN A 789 -107.90 40.26 -70.44
CA GLN A 789 -107.80 38.86 -70.84
C GLN A 789 -107.40 37.93 -69.68
N VAL A 790 -106.98 38.45 -68.53
CA VAL A 790 -106.59 37.64 -67.37
C VAL A 790 -107.77 36.81 -66.85
N ALA A 791 -109.00 37.31 -67.03
CA ALA A 791 -110.22 36.55 -66.78
C ALA A 791 -110.29 35.24 -67.61
N ASP A 792 -109.72 35.21 -68.82
CA ASP A 792 -109.66 33.99 -69.64
C ASP A 792 -108.77 32.92 -68.98
N VAL A 793 -107.68 33.34 -68.33
CA VAL A 793 -106.75 32.43 -67.64
C VAL A 793 -107.36 31.92 -66.33
N ILE A 794 -108.02 32.79 -65.58
CA ILE A 794 -108.70 32.44 -64.32
C ILE A 794 -109.92 31.54 -64.58
N ASN A 795 -110.68 31.80 -65.65
CA ASN A 795 -111.81 30.97 -66.07
C ASN A 795 -111.39 29.74 -66.90
N GLN A 796 -110.08 29.53 -67.08
CA GLN A 796 -109.48 28.38 -67.76
C GLN A 796 -109.85 28.26 -69.26
N SER A 797 -110.30 29.34 -69.89
CA SER A 797 -110.48 29.41 -71.36
C SER A 797 -109.16 29.61 -72.10
N LYS A 798 -108.10 30.07 -71.43
CA LYS A 798 -106.70 30.04 -71.90
C LYS A 798 -105.78 29.54 -70.79
N THR A 799 -104.69 28.85 -71.13
CA THR A 799 -103.73 28.35 -70.13
C THR A 799 -102.60 29.33 -69.83
N GLN A 800 -102.29 30.22 -70.78
CA GLN A 800 -101.23 31.24 -70.68
C GLN A 800 -101.56 32.44 -71.57
N LEU A 801 -101.11 33.61 -71.13
CA LEU A 801 -101.04 34.85 -71.89
C LEU A 801 -99.57 35.30 -71.93
N GLY A 802 -99.08 35.71 -73.09
CA GLY A 802 -97.67 36.06 -73.29
C GLY A 802 -96.73 34.85 -73.23
N THR A 803 -95.51 35.07 -72.77
CA THR A 803 -94.42 34.08 -72.72
C THR A 803 -94.18 33.56 -71.29
N ALA A 804 -93.33 32.54 -71.14
CA ALA A 804 -92.99 32.01 -69.81
C ALA A 804 -92.16 32.98 -68.95
N GLU A 805 -91.39 33.87 -69.56
CA GLU A 805 -90.55 34.86 -68.87
C GLU A 805 -91.29 36.19 -68.65
N ASN A 806 -92.16 36.57 -69.59
CA ASN A 806 -93.02 37.76 -69.55
C ASN A 806 -94.45 37.37 -69.91
N GLY A 807 -95.26 37.06 -68.91
CA GLY A 807 -96.63 36.65 -69.14
C GLY A 807 -97.35 36.17 -67.88
N ILE A 808 -98.62 35.86 -68.06
CA ILE A 808 -99.51 35.35 -67.01
C ILE A 808 -99.91 33.93 -67.35
N ARG A 809 -99.70 32.99 -66.43
CA ARG A 809 -100.12 31.59 -66.59
C ARG A 809 -100.79 31.05 -65.35
N LEU A 810 -101.66 30.07 -65.53
CA LEU A 810 -102.18 29.28 -64.43
C LEU A 810 -101.33 28.01 -64.28
N LYS A 811 -100.64 27.85 -63.15
CA LYS A 811 -99.84 26.66 -62.83
C LYS A 811 -100.24 26.14 -61.46
N GLU A 812 -100.67 24.87 -61.39
CA GLU A 812 -101.00 24.19 -60.12
C GLU A 812 -102.01 24.97 -59.26
N GLY A 813 -103.03 25.59 -59.89
CA GLY A 813 -104.03 26.41 -59.19
C GLY A 813 -103.55 27.79 -58.75
N GLN A 814 -102.30 28.16 -59.09
CA GLN A 814 -101.75 29.49 -58.84
C GLN A 814 -101.71 30.32 -60.13
N LEU A 815 -102.15 31.57 -60.05
CA LEU A 815 -101.93 32.54 -61.13
C LEU A 815 -100.52 33.11 -60.95
N GLN A 816 -99.66 32.95 -61.95
CA GLN A 816 -98.29 33.45 -61.91
C GLN A 816 -98.12 34.55 -62.95
N ALA A 817 -97.86 35.77 -62.50
CA ALA A 817 -97.43 36.88 -63.34
C ALA A 817 -95.90 36.93 -63.28
N SER A 818 -95.25 36.64 -64.41
CA SER A 818 -93.79 36.62 -64.52
C SER A 818 -93.31 37.80 -65.35
N ILE A 819 -92.19 38.38 -64.93
CA ILE A 819 -91.48 39.44 -65.64
C ILE A 819 -89.98 39.24 -65.54
N LYS A 820 -89.28 39.31 -66.67
CA LYS A 820 -87.82 39.31 -66.74
C LYS A 820 -87.26 40.69 -66.41
N LEU A 821 -86.31 40.80 -65.48
CA LEU A 821 -85.76 42.10 -65.07
C LEU A 821 -85.13 42.87 -66.22
N SER A 822 -84.36 42.20 -67.08
CA SER A 822 -83.70 42.81 -68.24
C SER A 822 -84.67 43.53 -69.18
N ASP A 823 -85.90 43.03 -69.28
CA ASP A 823 -86.89 43.49 -70.25
C ASP A 823 -87.62 44.75 -69.76
N LEU A 824 -87.55 45.04 -68.45
CA LEU A 824 -87.95 46.32 -67.88
C LEU A 824 -87.03 47.47 -68.28
N ALA A 825 -85.90 47.17 -68.93
CA ALA A 825 -84.93 48.13 -69.45
C ALA A 825 -84.52 49.21 -68.43
N ILE A 826 -84.49 48.89 -67.12
CA ILE A 826 -84.22 49.84 -66.02
C ILE A 826 -82.84 50.50 -66.20
N GLU A 827 -81.87 49.77 -66.75
CA GLU A 827 -80.54 50.28 -67.08
C GLU A 827 -80.56 51.39 -68.16
N LYS A 828 -81.62 51.48 -68.97
CA LYS A 828 -81.74 52.49 -70.03
C LYS A 828 -82.47 53.76 -69.60
N ASP A 829 -83.09 53.79 -68.41
CA ASP A 829 -83.87 54.95 -67.93
C ASP A 829 -83.00 56.20 -67.72
N TYR A 830 -81.73 56.00 -67.39
CA TYR A 830 -80.74 57.06 -67.15
C TYR A 830 -79.44 56.80 -67.92
N PRO A 831 -78.66 57.82 -68.32
CA PRO A 831 -77.39 57.64 -69.01
C PRO A 831 -76.37 56.81 -68.22
N ALA A 832 -75.61 55.96 -68.90
CA ALA A 832 -74.58 55.10 -68.27
C ALA A 832 -73.46 55.90 -67.55
N GLY A 833 -73.27 57.18 -67.89
CA GLY A 833 -72.26 58.05 -67.27
C GLY A 833 -72.53 58.40 -65.80
N LEU A 834 -73.76 58.20 -65.30
CA LEU A 834 -74.11 58.44 -63.89
C LEU A 834 -73.69 57.30 -62.95
N GLY A 835 -73.36 56.14 -63.50
CA GLY A 835 -72.99 54.96 -62.73
C GLY A 835 -73.34 53.68 -63.47
N LYS A 836 -72.40 52.73 -63.45
CA LYS A 836 -72.54 51.42 -64.10
C LYS A 836 -73.15 50.39 -63.17
N LEU A 837 -73.01 50.56 -61.85
CA LEU A 837 -73.53 49.61 -60.88
C LEU A 837 -74.95 50.02 -60.51
N ARG A 838 -75.94 49.31 -61.07
CA ARG A 838 -77.35 49.57 -60.81
C ARG A 838 -78.00 48.39 -60.13
N ARG A 839 -78.40 48.58 -58.88
CA ARG A 839 -78.86 47.49 -58.02
C ARG A 839 -80.17 47.82 -57.34
N VAL A 840 -81.08 46.85 -57.33
CA VAL A 840 -82.34 46.90 -56.59
C VAL A 840 -82.02 47.16 -55.13
N LYS A 841 -82.74 48.12 -54.54
CA LYS A 841 -82.72 48.41 -53.11
C LYS A 841 -83.89 47.75 -52.40
N GLN A 842 -85.08 47.79 -53.01
CA GLN A 842 -86.30 47.19 -52.48
C GLN A 842 -87.35 47.09 -53.59
N ILE A 843 -88.23 46.09 -53.53
CA ILE A 843 -89.39 45.97 -54.42
C ILE A 843 -90.65 45.92 -53.55
N SER A 844 -91.63 46.75 -53.86
CA SER A 844 -92.99 46.66 -53.28
C SER A 844 -94.04 46.48 -54.37
N VAL A 845 -95.18 45.91 -54.00
CA VAL A 845 -96.24 45.53 -54.93
C VAL A 845 -97.52 46.26 -54.57
N THR A 846 -98.16 46.88 -55.57
CA THR A 846 -99.50 47.45 -55.50
C THR A 846 -100.42 46.68 -56.45
N LEU A 847 -101.58 46.29 -55.96
CA LEU A 847 -102.56 45.45 -56.64
C LEU A 847 -103.91 46.19 -56.66
N PRO A 848 -104.19 46.96 -57.73
CA PRO A 848 -105.49 47.60 -57.91
C PRO A 848 -106.57 46.53 -58.19
N ALA A 849 -107.20 46.04 -57.13
CA ALA A 849 -108.31 45.09 -57.15
C ALA A 849 -109.38 45.50 -56.13
N LEU A 850 -110.64 45.12 -56.37
CA LEU A 850 -111.72 45.31 -55.40
C LEU A 850 -111.66 44.20 -54.36
N THR A 851 -111.05 44.49 -53.20
CA THR A 851 -111.04 43.58 -52.05
C THR A 851 -112.29 43.78 -51.20
N GLY A 852 -112.91 42.69 -50.75
CA GLY A 852 -114.00 42.75 -49.77
C GLY A 852 -113.54 43.35 -48.44
N ALA A 853 -114.49 43.82 -47.62
CA ALA A 853 -114.19 44.33 -46.28
C ALA A 853 -113.46 43.25 -45.46
N TYR A 854 -112.28 43.59 -44.93
CA TYR A 854 -111.39 42.69 -44.17
C TYR A 854 -110.89 41.45 -44.94
N GLN A 855 -110.85 41.49 -46.27
CA GLN A 855 -110.28 40.44 -47.10
C GLN A 855 -108.79 40.72 -47.40
N ASN A 856 -107.90 39.82 -46.96
CA ASN A 856 -106.48 39.89 -47.29
C ASN A 856 -106.20 39.32 -48.69
N ILE A 857 -105.18 39.87 -49.34
CA ILE A 857 -104.60 39.30 -50.55
C ILE A 857 -103.57 38.26 -50.13
N ARG A 858 -103.41 37.18 -50.89
CA ARG A 858 -102.30 36.26 -50.72
C ARG A 858 -101.53 36.22 -52.03
N ALA A 859 -100.34 36.79 -52.04
CA ALA A 859 -99.42 36.62 -53.15
C ALA A 859 -97.97 36.50 -52.67
N VAL A 860 -97.10 35.89 -53.47
CA VAL A 860 -95.67 35.80 -53.19
C VAL A 860 -94.91 36.31 -54.40
N LEU A 861 -94.11 37.36 -54.21
CA LEU A 861 -93.14 37.77 -55.22
C LEU A 861 -91.84 37.03 -54.94
N SER A 862 -91.33 36.33 -55.94
CA SER A 862 -90.11 35.52 -55.85
C SER A 862 -89.17 35.83 -57.00
N TYR A 863 -87.87 35.66 -56.77
CA TYR A 863 -86.85 35.82 -57.80
C TYR A 863 -86.17 34.47 -58.08
N GLY A 864 -86.12 34.07 -59.36
CA GLY A 864 -85.70 32.73 -59.80
C GLY A 864 -84.22 32.56 -60.19
N GLY A 865 -83.36 33.57 -60.03
CA GLY A 865 -81.97 33.55 -60.50
C GLY A 865 -80.91 33.14 -59.47
N SER A 866 -79.66 32.97 -59.94
CA SER A 866 -78.50 32.52 -59.14
C SER A 866 -77.66 33.65 -58.53
N ALA A 867 -78.04 34.92 -58.74
CA ALA A 867 -77.34 36.06 -58.15
C ALA A 867 -77.20 35.91 -56.63
N VAL A 868 -75.98 36.15 -56.11
CA VAL A 868 -75.68 36.05 -54.67
C VAL A 868 -76.66 36.92 -53.89
N LYS A 869 -77.23 36.35 -52.83
CA LYS A 869 -78.13 37.06 -51.93
C LYS A 869 -77.86 36.63 -50.50
N PRO A 870 -78.07 37.53 -49.55
CA PRO A 870 -78.25 37.14 -48.16
C PRO A 870 -79.38 36.12 -48.02
N ARG A 871 -79.21 35.20 -47.07
CA ARG A 871 -80.18 34.12 -46.83
C ARG A 871 -81.57 34.71 -46.53
N GLY A 872 -82.58 34.25 -47.26
CA GLY A 872 -83.99 34.68 -47.08
C GLY A 872 -84.39 35.94 -47.85
N CYS A 873 -83.49 36.56 -48.61
CA CYS A 873 -83.80 37.79 -49.38
C CYS A 873 -84.23 37.52 -50.84
N ASN A 874 -84.74 36.32 -51.16
CA ASN A 874 -85.14 35.91 -52.52
C ASN A 874 -86.65 35.97 -52.78
N ALA A 875 -87.47 36.27 -51.76
CA ALA A 875 -88.92 36.36 -51.89
C ALA A 875 -89.52 37.33 -50.86
N ILE A 876 -90.71 37.84 -51.16
CA ILE A 876 -91.59 38.58 -50.23
C ILE A 876 -93.02 38.07 -50.33
N ALA A 877 -93.76 38.15 -49.23
CA ALA A 877 -95.18 37.83 -49.19
C ALA A 877 -96.02 39.11 -49.20
N ILE A 878 -97.04 39.16 -50.05
CA ILE A 878 -97.94 40.31 -50.22
C ILE A 878 -99.27 39.97 -49.54
N SER A 879 -99.68 40.82 -48.59
CA SER A 879 -100.87 40.63 -47.75
C SER A 879 -101.92 41.74 -47.92
N HIS A 880 -101.49 42.99 -48.02
CA HIS A 880 -102.39 44.15 -48.13
C HIS A 880 -102.45 44.74 -49.54
N GLY A 881 -101.44 44.45 -50.38
CA GLY A 881 -101.45 44.79 -51.81
C GLY A 881 -101.50 46.28 -52.13
N MET A 882 -101.15 47.17 -51.19
CA MET A 882 -101.05 48.60 -51.42
C MET A 882 -99.65 49.07 -51.03
N ASN A 883 -98.77 49.22 -52.02
CA ASN A 883 -97.34 49.48 -51.83
C ASN A 883 -96.66 48.53 -50.81
N ASP A 884 -96.96 47.23 -50.92
CA ASP A 884 -96.56 46.21 -49.97
C ASP A 884 -95.13 45.73 -50.21
N SER A 885 -94.24 45.93 -49.24
CA SER A 885 -92.84 45.47 -49.29
C SER A 885 -92.64 44.03 -48.80
N GLY A 886 -93.68 43.42 -48.23
CA GLY A 886 -93.66 42.14 -47.53
C GLY A 886 -93.02 42.15 -46.14
N GLN A 887 -92.64 43.33 -45.65
CA GLN A 887 -92.29 43.56 -44.25
C GLN A 887 -93.48 44.19 -43.51
N PHE A 888 -93.59 43.93 -42.20
CA PHE A 888 -94.59 44.60 -41.36
C PHE A 888 -94.41 46.12 -41.32
N GLN A 889 -93.15 46.57 -41.26
CA GLN A 889 -92.75 47.97 -41.33
C GLN A 889 -91.47 48.06 -42.15
N LEU A 890 -91.52 48.78 -43.27
CA LEU A 890 -90.34 48.99 -44.11
C LEU A 890 -89.36 49.95 -43.42
N ASN A 891 -88.12 49.50 -43.21
CA ASN A 891 -87.06 50.31 -42.64
C ASN A 891 -85.79 50.28 -43.50
N PHE A 892 -85.49 51.37 -44.21
CA PHE A 892 -84.27 51.45 -45.02
C PHE A 892 -82.98 51.45 -44.20
N ASN A 893 -83.05 51.87 -42.94
CA ASN A 893 -81.94 51.90 -41.99
C ASN A 893 -81.79 50.59 -41.21
N ASP A 894 -82.49 49.52 -41.62
CA ASP A 894 -82.29 48.20 -41.01
C ASP A 894 -80.82 47.78 -41.14
N ALA A 895 -80.33 47.12 -40.09
CA ALA A 895 -79.03 46.48 -40.04
C ALA A 895 -78.94 45.32 -41.03
N SER A 896 -80.07 44.72 -41.39
CA SER A 896 -80.16 43.62 -42.36
C SER A 896 -80.41 44.12 -43.78
N TYR A 897 -79.99 43.33 -44.76
CA TYR A 897 -80.39 43.55 -46.15
C TYR A 897 -81.90 43.35 -46.34
N LEU A 898 -82.51 44.21 -47.14
CA LEU A 898 -83.91 44.08 -47.54
C LEU A 898 -84.07 42.94 -48.56
N PRO A 899 -85.26 42.34 -48.67
CA PRO A 899 -85.55 41.40 -49.75
C PRO A 899 -85.24 42.01 -51.11
N PHE A 900 -84.58 41.22 -51.98
CA PHE A 900 -84.08 41.63 -53.29
C PHE A 900 -83.00 42.72 -53.31
N GLU A 901 -82.59 43.27 -52.16
CA GLU A 901 -81.53 44.26 -52.07
C GLU A 901 -80.24 43.70 -52.68
N GLY A 902 -79.60 44.47 -53.56
CA GLY A 902 -78.37 44.08 -54.23
C GLY A 902 -78.55 43.30 -55.53
N LEU A 903 -79.78 43.07 -56.01
CA LEU A 903 -80.00 42.47 -57.33
C LEU A 903 -79.57 43.39 -58.48
N PRO A 904 -78.81 42.93 -59.48
CA PRO A 904 -78.56 43.71 -60.69
C PRO A 904 -79.88 44.00 -61.43
N VAL A 905 -80.12 45.26 -61.80
CA VAL A 905 -81.38 45.62 -62.49
C VAL A 905 -81.45 45.09 -63.93
N ASN A 906 -80.32 44.68 -64.51
CA ASN A 906 -80.20 44.10 -65.84
C ASN A 906 -80.09 42.58 -65.84
N ASP A 907 -80.37 41.94 -64.69
CA ASP A 907 -80.33 40.50 -64.55
C ASP A 907 -81.32 39.81 -65.52
N THR A 908 -80.90 38.70 -66.12
CA THR A 908 -81.71 37.98 -67.12
C THR A 908 -82.70 37.00 -66.49
N SER A 909 -82.82 36.96 -65.17
CA SER A 909 -83.75 36.07 -64.46
C SER A 909 -85.10 36.76 -64.24
N THR A 910 -86.08 35.97 -63.81
CA THR A 910 -87.47 36.40 -63.67
C THR A 910 -87.82 36.75 -62.22
N LEU A 911 -88.62 37.82 -62.09
CA LEU A 911 -89.48 38.07 -60.94
C LEU A 911 -90.84 37.47 -61.23
N THR A 912 -91.33 36.67 -60.30
CA THR A 912 -92.60 35.97 -60.43
C THR A 912 -93.48 36.30 -59.24
N LEU A 913 -94.59 36.98 -59.48
CA LEU A 913 -95.66 37.19 -58.52
C LEU A 913 -96.68 36.06 -58.65
N SER A 914 -96.80 35.22 -57.63
CA SER A 914 -97.73 34.09 -57.61
C SER A 914 -98.90 34.33 -56.67
N PHE A 915 -100.11 34.07 -57.14
CA PHE A 915 -101.35 34.12 -56.36
C PHE A 915 -101.87 32.70 -56.15
N PRO A 916 -101.78 32.13 -54.93
CA PRO A 916 -102.40 30.84 -54.61
C PRO A 916 -103.93 30.87 -54.70
N ASP A 917 -104.55 29.70 -54.89
CA ASP A 917 -106.01 29.52 -54.94
C ASP A 917 -106.70 30.45 -55.96
N ALA A 918 -106.07 30.69 -57.10
CA ALA A 918 -106.50 31.69 -58.08
C ALA A 918 -107.84 31.34 -58.76
N THR A 919 -108.19 30.05 -58.82
CA THR A 919 -109.46 29.56 -59.37
C THR A 919 -110.54 29.32 -58.31
N ASP A 920 -110.23 29.58 -57.03
CA ASP A 920 -111.12 29.32 -55.89
C ASP A 920 -111.21 30.58 -54.99
N LYS A 921 -110.60 30.57 -53.80
CA LYS A 921 -110.75 31.62 -52.78
C LYS A 921 -110.37 33.03 -53.23
N GLN A 922 -109.44 33.17 -54.17
CA GLN A 922 -109.03 34.49 -54.69
C GLN A 922 -109.65 34.82 -56.05
N LYS A 923 -110.49 33.94 -56.61
CA LYS A 923 -111.05 34.10 -57.95
C LYS A 923 -111.78 35.43 -58.12
N GLU A 924 -112.70 35.76 -57.22
CA GLU A 924 -113.50 36.99 -57.33
C GLU A 924 -112.63 38.25 -57.27
N MET A 925 -111.65 38.29 -56.36
CA MET A 925 -110.71 39.42 -56.25
C MET A 925 -109.83 39.53 -57.49
N LEU A 926 -109.29 38.42 -57.99
CA LEU A 926 -108.42 38.40 -59.17
C LEU A 926 -109.18 38.76 -60.46
N LEU A 927 -110.49 38.49 -60.54
CA LEU A 927 -111.33 38.95 -61.66
C LEU A 927 -111.52 40.48 -61.67
N THR A 928 -111.30 41.15 -60.54
CA THR A 928 -111.34 42.62 -60.42
C THR A 928 -109.97 43.28 -60.53
N LEU A 929 -108.90 42.49 -60.69
CA LEU A 929 -107.55 42.99 -60.80
C LEU A 929 -107.36 43.69 -62.14
N SER A 930 -107.11 44.99 -62.12
CA SER A 930 -106.93 45.76 -63.36
C SER A 930 -105.48 45.80 -63.82
N ASP A 931 -104.52 45.61 -62.92
CA ASP A 931 -103.08 45.65 -63.19
C ASP A 931 -102.29 45.04 -62.01
N ILE A 932 -100.99 44.82 -62.17
CA ILE A 932 -100.03 44.57 -61.11
C ILE A 932 -98.94 45.63 -61.21
N ILE A 933 -98.77 46.43 -60.16
CA ILE A 933 -97.81 47.52 -60.13
C ILE A 933 -96.63 47.14 -59.24
N LEU A 934 -95.43 47.15 -59.80
CA LEU A 934 -94.17 46.97 -59.07
C LEU A 934 -93.52 48.33 -58.82
N HIS A 935 -93.28 48.65 -57.56
CA HIS A 935 -92.45 49.78 -57.14
C HIS A 935 -91.03 49.26 -56.95
N ILE A 936 -90.19 49.39 -57.99
CA ILE A 936 -88.80 48.95 -57.96
C ILE A 936 -87.94 50.14 -57.53
N ASN A 937 -87.58 50.14 -56.26
CA ASN A 937 -86.58 51.06 -55.73
C ASN A 937 -85.20 50.48 -56.04
N TYR A 938 -84.37 51.22 -56.76
CA TYR A 938 -82.99 50.83 -57.09
C TYR A 938 -82.02 51.98 -56.86
N THR A 939 -80.75 51.65 -56.91
CA THR A 939 -79.64 52.58 -56.68
C THR A 939 -78.71 52.57 -57.87
N ILE A 940 -78.20 53.76 -58.25
CA ILE A 940 -77.10 53.92 -59.21
C ILE A 940 -75.84 54.35 -58.45
N ARG A 941 -74.73 53.66 -58.72
CA ARG A 941 -73.40 53.94 -58.17
C ARG A 941 -72.32 53.95 -59.25
#